data_AF-A0A412WB25-F1
#
_entry.id   AF-A0A412WB25-F1
#
_cell.length_a   1.000
_cell.length_b   1.000
_cell.length_c   1.000
_cell.angle_alpha   90.00
_cell.angle_beta   90.00
_cell.angle_gamma   90.00
#
_symmetry.space_group_name_H-M   'P 1'
#
loop_
_entity.id
_entity.type
_entity.pdbx_description
1 polymer ?
#
loop_
_entity_poly.entity_id
_entity_poly.type
_entity_poly.pdbx_seq_one_letter_code
_entity_poly.pdbx_strand_id
1 'polypeptide(L)'
;MNKLYYFILFCFAALCFTACSDDDLEFSGIEGKDHYISDFALNVGGITYQATIAGDKITVEIPYNTDLKGATAAYTLSEGATINPNPSTIQDWENEWKFVVTSKMQESKVFSYTYRYADIEQSGSVVLATQAEVDNFAETGINRIDGNLTIGTADGEEITNLEGLANLKQISNTLILNPSYKGADLSGLDNLEQLGSFKLGSIISTSKNTTLKTVNLPSLLGVVSDFVINSSVIEKVSIPKVTTIGEDLYVTSDALLDLDANAVESIGSSLIVKGSVIQKESATTEAIVFSALKRVGNELTIQYFPKLQGIYLPALESVAGTASFTDMALIGSIAMTELYSAGGLTIKNCKEISTIELPGLTSCGEFSVDANKVNKFNISALRDAFGNMTLSNLLIEELDLSRINFNGNTLTLQCNRLNKIVGSETFNGNLLLLPKNCRLTEFTLEGILNMQGNFECKDYFYVKRFIMPFVNVAGDITIALNTGSVDTGAEIEFPKLQEIGGALTLGKNINANKIDFPLLKRILGSCSVTTSSLKDDIEFSNLESIGTEAGSTQAEFNINKTNILCPKLKTIHGGVNIITDVAMFGMTANNISYPNVESISGDLSITCPFSAFGPNGIVSIDFSGLKSVKSINISGQGDINNFSTFKYLFENNILTEASQWDVTDCGYNPTYQDMKDGKYKPAE
;
A
#
# COMPACT_ATOMS: atom_id res chain seq x y z
N MET A 1 27.68 7.04 17.03
CA MET A 1 27.26 8.27 17.74
C MET A 1 25.74 8.15 17.91
N ASN A 2 25.10 7.98 19.06
CA ASN A 2 25.47 8.03 20.48
C ASN A 2 24.77 6.88 21.26
N LYS A 3 25.58 6.26 22.13
CA LYS A 3 25.38 5.32 23.27
C LYS A 3 23.94 5.19 23.84
N LEU A 4 23.38 3.99 24.01
CA LEU A 4 23.69 2.90 24.97
C LEU A 4 23.35 3.26 26.44
N TYR A 5 22.23 2.71 26.95
CA TYR A 5 21.94 2.61 28.38
C TYR A 5 21.51 1.17 28.72
N TYR A 6 22.39 0.45 29.41
CA TYR A 6 22.13 -0.83 30.08
C TYR A 6 22.38 -0.64 31.57
N PHE A 7 21.45 -1.18 32.37
CA PHE A 7 21.60 -1.84 33.68
C PHE A 7 22.35 -1.15 34.84
N ILE A 8 21.67 -1.03 35.99
CA ILE A 8 22.31 -0.93 37.31
C ILE A 8 21.58 -1.82 38.32
N LEU A 9 22.21 -2.96 38.63
CA LEU A 9 22.16 -3.75 39.87
C LEU A 9 23.25 -4.83 39.69
N PHE A 10 24.17 -5.21 40.58
CA PHE A 10 24.39 -5.11 42.03
C PHE A 10 25.92 -5.39 42.25
N CYS A 11 26.50 -4.96 43.37
CA CYS A 11 27.51 -5.69 44.20
C CYS A 11 28.59 -4.82 44.87
N PHE A 12 28.55 -4.94 46.20
CA PHE A 12 29.48 -4.55 47.26
C PHE A 12 30.98 -4.78 46.97
N ALA A 13 31.83 -3.81 47.36
CA ALA A 13 32.74 -3.91 48.52
C ALA A 13 34.05 -3.09 48.33
N ALA A 14 34.39 -2.36 49.39
CA ALA A 14 35.71 -1.88 49.79
C ALA A 14 36.46 -0.90 48.87
N LEU A 15 36.45 0.38 49.28
CA LEU A 15 37.64 1.24 49.29
C LEU A 15 37.41 2.37 50.30
N CYS A 16 38.08 2.25 51.46
CA CYS A 16 38.32 3.38 52.34
C CYS A 16 39.18 4.40 51.60
N PHE A 17 38.73 5.65 51.48
CA PHE A 17 39.56 6.83 51.73
C PHE A 17 38.68 8.03 52.07
N THR A 18 39.09 8.67 53.16
CA THR A 18 38.67 9.90 53.82
C THR A 18 38.26 11.05 52.90
N ALA A 19 37.12 11.69 53.21
CA ALA A 19 36.92 13.12 53.03
C ALA A 19 35.98 13.63 54.13
N CYS A 20 36.57 14.31 55.12
CA CYS A 20 35.85 15.20 56.03
C CYS A 20 35.16 16.29 55.20
N SER A 21 33.86 16.42 55.36
CA SER A 21 33.21 17.72 55.36
C SER A 21 32.55 17.85 56.73
N ASP A 22 33.14 18.71 57.56
CA ASP A 22 32.59 19.14 58.84
C ASP A 22 31.21 19.75 58.60
N ASP A 23 30.17 19.02 58.96
CA ASP A 23 28.89 19.57 59.39
C ASP A 23 28.56 18.85 60.69
N ASP A 24 29.11 19.38 61.78
CA ASP A 24 28.74 19.03 63.15
C ASP A 24 27.24 19.31 63.32
N LEU A 25 26.43 18.25 63.22
CA LEU A 25 25.09 18.26 63.78
C LEU A 25 25.25 18.36 65.30
N GLU A 26 24.96 19.54 65.85
CA GLU A 26 24.84 19.74 67.29
C GLU A 26 23.90 18.69 67.88
N PHE A 27 24.48 17.69 68.56
CA PHE A 27 23.78 16.80 69.45
C PHE A 27 23.31 17.64 70.64
N SER A 28 22.09 18.19 70.58
CA SER A 28 21.47 18.84 71.73
C SER A 28 21.14 17.76 72.76
N GLY A 29 22.04 17.55 73.71
CA GLY A 29 21.89 16.64 74.84
C GLY A 29 20.82 17.08 75.84
N ILE A 30 19.55 17.11 75.43
CA ILE A 30 18.41 17.04 76.35
C ILE A 30 17.87 15.62 76.28
N GLU A 31 18.24 14.77 77.25
CA GLU A 31 17.64 13.43 77.40
C GLU A 31 16.11 13.53 77.44
N GLY A 32 15.42 12.86 76.50
CA GLY A 32 13.97 12.63 76.56
C GLY A 32 13.06 13.45 75.64
N LYS A 33 13.59 14.21 74.67
CA LYS A 33 12.76 14.85 73.63
C LYS A 33 12.44 13.96 72.43
N ASP A 34 13.23 12.92 72.18
CA ASP A 34 13.10 12.07 71.01
C ASP A 34 11.76 11.31 70.99
N HIS A 35 11.05 11.38 69.86
CA HIS A 35 9.75 10.74 69.61
C HIS A 35 9.75 10.03 68.24
N TYR A 36 10.72 9.16 67.99
CA TYR A 36 10.83 8.45 66.71
C TYR A 36 10.74 6.94 66.87
N ILE A 37 10.35 6.28 65.78
CA ILE A 37 10.39 4.83 65.64
C ILE A 37 11.72 4.52 64.96
N SER A 38 12.60 3.81 65.65
CA SER A 38 13.92 3.46 65.12
C SER A 38 13.91 2.17 64.30
N ASP A 39 12.96 1.28 64.60
CA ASP A 39 12.80 -0.02 63.95
C ASP A 39 11.32 -0.41 63.96
N PHE A 40 10.83 -1.01 62.88
CA PHE A 40 9.48 -1.53 62.77
C PHE A 40 9.46 -2.71 61.82
N ALA A 41 8.80 -3.80 62.20
CA ALA A 41 8.69 -5.00 61.37
C ALA A 41 7.35 -5.71 61.59
N LEU A 42 6.89 -6.42 60.58
CA LEU A 42 5.79 -7.37 60.71
C LEU A 42 6.29 -8.80 60.74
N ASN A 43 5.75 -9.60 61.65
CA ASN A 43 6.02 -11.02 61.77
C ASN A 43 4.78 -11.81 61.34
N VAL A 44 4.92 -12.64 60.31
CA VAL A 44 3.85 -13.49 59.77
C VAL A 44 4.40 -14.88 59.54
N GLY A 45 3.75 -15.91 60.10
CA GLY A 45 4.17 -17.30 59.91
C GLY A 45 5.62 -17.60 60.35
N GLY A 46 6.21 -16.79 61.24
CA GLY A 46 7.60 -16.91 61.68
C GLY A 46 8.64 -16.17 60.81
N ILE A 47 8.21 -15.47 59.77
CA ILE A 47 9.06 -14.61 58.92
C ILE A 47 8.89 -13.16 59.33
N THR A 48 10.01 -12.44 59.47
CA THR A 48 10.05 -11.00 59.81
C THR A 48 10.26 -10.16 58.56
N TYR A 49 9.29 -9.31 58.23
CA TYR A 49 9.36 -8.31 57.17
C TYR A 49 9.72 -6.95 57.77
N GLN A 50 10.94 -6.51 57.49
CA GLN A 50 11.45 -5.23 57.99
C GLN A 50 10.84 -4.05 57.21
N ALA A 51 10.39 -3.03 57.94
CA ALA A 51 9.84 -1.83 57.34
C ALA A 51 10.96 -0.87 56.90
N THR A 52 10.70 -0.14 55.82
CA THR A 52 11.44 1.09 55.52
C THR A 52 10.79 2.26 56.24
N ILE A 53 11.55 2.98 57.07
CA ILE A 53 11.09 4.18 57.77
C ILE A 53 11.74 5.40 57.11
N ALA A 54 10.94 6.19 56.39
CA ALA A 54 11.38 7.42 55.73
C ALA A 54 10.60 8.61 56.30
N GLY A 55 11.25 9.37 57.20
CA GLY A 55 10.64 10.53 57.85
C GLY A 55 9.54 10.17 58.86
N ASP A 56 8.29 10.24 58.42
CA ASP A 56 7.08 9.91 59.19
C ASP A 56 6.26 8.76 58.55
N LYS A 57 6.79 8.12 57.50
CA LYS A 57 6.15 6.97 56.85
C LYS A 57 6.87 5.67 57.20
N ILE A 58 6.08 4.65 57.51
CA ILE A 58 6.50 3.27 57.71
C ILE A 58 5.91 2.46 56.55
N THR A 59 6.75 1.84 55.74
CA THR A 59 6.32 1.00 54.62
C THR A 59 6.89 -0.39 54.76
N VAL A 60 6.02 -1.39 54.85
CA VAL A 60 6.43 -2.81 54.86
C VAL A 60 6.20 -3.41 53.47
N GLU A 61 7.25 -4.02 52.92
CA GLU A 61 7.14 -4.81 51.70
C GLU A 61 6.87 -6.26 52.03
N ILE A 62 5.80 -6.79 51.45
CA ILE A 62 5.29 -8.12 51.73
C ILE A 62 5.29 -8.91 50.41
N PRO A 63 5.88 -10.12 50.33
CA PRO A 63 5.83 -10.92 49.10
C PRO A 63 4.38 -11.15 48.65
N TYR A 64 4.13 -11.11 47.34
CA TYR A 64 2.79 -11.09 46.74
C TYR A 64 1.80 -12.14 47.27
N ASN A 65 2.28 -13.34 47.63
CA ASN A 65 1.47 -14.45 48.11
C ASN A 65 1.34 -14.54 49.64
N THR A 66 1.85 -13.56 50.39
CA THR A 66 1.82 -13.59 51.86
C THR A 66 0.51 -12.98 52.38
N ASP A 67 -0.31 -13.82 53.00
CA ASP A 67 -1.51 -13.40 53.76
C ASP A 67 -1.07 -12.77 55.09
N LEU A 68 -1.48 -11.52 55.37
CA LEU A 68 -1.15 -10.81 56.60
C LEU A 68 -2.04 -11.19 57.79
N LYS A 69 -2.97 -12.12 57.63
CA LYS A 69 -3.84 -12.58 58.70
C LYS A 69 -3.02 -13.19 59.85
N GLY A 70 -3.20 -12.62 61.04
CA GLY A 70 -2.45 -13.01 62.25
C GLY A 70 -1.04 -12.43 62.34
N ALA A 71 -0.70 -11.44 61.49
CA ALA A 71 0.54 -10.69 61.59
C ALA A 71 0.67 -9.98 62.94
N THR A 72 1.90 -9.90 63.46
CA THR A 72 2.23 -9.15 64.68
C THR A 72 3.34 -8.15 64.41
N ALA A 73 3.28 -6.96 65.01
CA ALA A 73 4.34 -5.96 64.84
C ALA A 73 5.40 -6.05 65.95
N ALA A 74 6.66 -5.99 65.53
CA ALA A 74 7.80 -5.67 66.38
C ALA A 74 8.24 -4.23 66.09
N TYR A 75 8.60 -3.48 67.12
CA TYR A 75 9.00 -2.08 66.97
C TYR A 75 9.95 -1.65 68.09
N THR A 76 10.80 -0.67 67.79
CA THR A 76 11.67 -0.01 68.75
C THR A 76 11.43 1.49 68.70
N LEU A 77 11.25 2.11 69.88
CA LEU A 77 11.03 3.55 70.03
C LEU A 77 12.30 4.21 70.59
N SER A 78 12.40 5.53 70.41
CA SER A 78 13.34 6.37 71.16
C SER A 78 13.16 6.21 72.68
N GLU A 79 14.24 6.40 73.43
CA GLU A 79 14.28 6.11 74.87
C GLU A 79 13.20 6.88 75.65
N GLY A 80 12.39 6.15 76.42
CA GLY A 80 11.31 6.72 77.24
C GLY A 80 10.08 7.20 76.46
N ALA A 81 10.03 6.98 75.14
CA ALA A 81 8.85 7.31 74.33
C ALA A 81 7.74 6.25 74.45
N THR A 82 6.50 6.67 74.16
CA THR A 82 5.31 5.81 74.13
C THR A 82 4.65 5.89 72.75
N ILE A 83 3.95 4.83 72.33
CA ILE A 83 3.26 4.77 71.03
C ILE A 83 1.78 4.44 71.23
N ASN A 84 0.89 5.13 70.52
CA ASN A 84 -0.55 4.89 70.55
C ASN A 84 -1.17 4.96 69.14
N PRO A 85 -2.00 3.99 68.71
CA PRO A 85 -2.32 2.72 69.39
C PRO A 85 -1.10 1.81 69.53
N ASN A 86 -1.11 0.87 70.49
CA ASN A 86 -0.01 -0.07 70.67
C ASN A 86 0.02 -1.07 69.47
N PRO A 87 1.09 -1.08 68.65
CA PRO A 87 1.18 -2.00 67.51
C PRO A 87 0.94 -3.47 67.87
N SER A 88 1.38 -3.93 69.04
CA SER A 88 1.21 -5.34 69.45
C SER A 88 -0.24 -5.77 69.67
N THR A 89 -1.19 -4.83 69.69
CA THR A 89 -2.63 -5.11 69.85
C THR A 89 -3.40 -5.12 68.52
N ILE A 90 -2.77 -4.71 67.42
CA ILE A 90 -3.36 -4.67 66.08
C ILE A 90 -3.30 -6.06 65.45
N GLN A 91 -4.42 -6.52 64.89
CA GLN A 91 -4.56 -7.82 64.21
C GLN A 91 -4.81 -7.69 62.70
N ASP A 92 -5.09 -6.46 62.25
CA ASP A 92 -5.50 -6.16 60.87
C ASP A 92 -4.46 -5.21 60.24
N TRP A 93 -3.39 -5.82 59.74
CA TRP A 93 -2.27 -5.11 59.13
C TRP A 93 -2.44 -4.84 57.63
N GLU A 94 -3.58 -5.26 57.07
CA GLU A 94 -4.00 -4.94 55.70
C GLU A 94 -4.65 -3.56 55.58
N ASN A 95 -4.79 -2.85 56.71
CA ASN A 95 -5.26 -1.48 56.75
C ASN A 95 -4.13 -0.49 57.08
N GLU A 96 -4.27 0.75 56.61
CA GLU A 96 -3.35 1.83 56.99
C GLU A 96 -3.55 2.20 58.46
N TRP A 97 -2.44 2.45 59.17
CA TRP A 97 -2.46 2.81 60.59
C TRP A 97 -1.72 4.11 60.83
N LYS A 98 -2.18 4.88 61.82
CA LYS A 98 -1.48 6.07 62.31
C LYS A 98 -1.07 5.88 63.76
N PHE A 99 0.22 6.06 64.02
CA PHE A 99 0.82 5.92 65.33
C PHE A 99 1.27 7.28 65.85
N VAL A 100 0.81 7.66 67.03
CA VAL A 100 1.31 8.85 67.74
C VAL A 100 2.42 8.40 68.68
N VAL A 101 3.66 8.78 68.38
CA VAL A 101 4.81 8.56 69.26
C VAL A 101 5.00 9.80 70.12
N THR A 102 4.99 9.65 71.43
CA THR A 102 5.11 10.74 72.40
C THR A 102 6.37 10.55 73.23
N SER A 103 7.26 11.54 73.25
CA SER A 103 8.51 11.53 74.00
C SER A 103 8.28 11.66 75.50
N LYS A 104 9.33 11.44 76.29
CA LYS A 104 9.33 11.63 77.75
C LYS A 104 8.98 13.08 78.16
N MET A 105 9.25 14.05 77.29
CA MET A 105 8.93 15.48 77.47
C MET A 105 7.54 15.88 76.93
N GLN A 106 6.70 14.91 76.57
CA GLN A 106 5.35 15.11 76.00
C GLN A 106 5.29 15.80 74.63
N GLU A 107 6.37 15.77 73.86
CA GLU A 107 6.33 16.15 72.45
C GLU A 107 5.89 14.94 71.62
N SER A 108 5.01 15.11 70.64
CA SER A 108 4.47 14.02 69.84
C SER A 108 4.73 14.17 68.34
N LYS A 109 4.98 13.05 67.67
CA LYS A 109 5.04 12.94 66.21
C LYS A 109 4.12 11.81 65.73
N VAL A 110 3.44 12.05 64.62
CA VAL A 110 2.59 11.05 63.97
C VAL A 110 3.40 10.30 62.93
N PHE A 111 3.28 8.98 62.92
CA PHE A 111 3.81 8.09 61.89
C PHE A 111 2.66 7.38 61.18
N SER A 112 2.73 7.26 59.85
CA SER A 112 1.73 6.55 59.05
C SER A 112 2.32 5.24 58.53
N TYR A 113 1.70 4.13 58.89
CA TYR A 113 1.99 2.79 58.39
C TYR A 113 1.15 2.49 57.15
N THR A 114 1.82 1.90 56.17
CA THR A 114 1.22 1.26 55.00
C THR A 114 2.03 0.02 54.65
N TYR A 115 1.47 -0.83 53.79
CA TYR A 115 2.17 -1.97 53.22
C TYR A 115 2.03 -1.94 51.70
N ARG A 116 2.94 -2.64 51.03
CA ARG A 116 2.79 -2.93 49.61
C ARG A 116 3.23 -4.35 49.33
N TYR A 117 2.57 -4.99 48.37
CA TYR A 117 3.07 -6.24 47.85
C TYR A 117 4.32 -6.00 47.01
N ALA A 118 5.33 -6.81 47.23
CA ALA A 118 6.51 -6.93 46.39
C ALA A 118 6.33 -8.12 45.46
N ASP A 119 6.67 -7.92 44.19
CA ASP A 119 6.66 -9.00 43.20
C ASP A 119 7.66 -10.09 43.59
N ILE A 120 7.28 -11.33 43.33
CA ILE A 120 8.17 -12.48 43.40
C ILE A 120 8.66 -12.70 41.97
N GLU A 121 9.86 -12.20 41.71
CA GLU A 121 10.43 -12.12 40.36
C GLU A 121 11.41 -13.27 40.08
N GLN A 122 11.25 -13.92 38.93
CA GLN A 122 12.22 -14.83 38.36
C GLN A 122 13.03 -14.10 37.29
N SER A 123 14.33 -13.93 37.54
CA SER A 123 15.25 -13.41 36.52
C SER A 123 15.62 -14.52 35.53
N GLY A 124 15.66 -14.17 34.24
CA GLY A 124 15.97 -15.11 33.17
C GLY A 124 14.74 -15.85 32.64
N SER A 125 14.95 -16.63 31.57
CA SER A 125 13.86 -17.35 30.91
C SER A 125 13.51 -18.66 31.63
N VAL A 126 12.22 -18.98 31.66
CA VAL A 126 11.64 -20.19 32.24
C VAL A 126 11.18 -21.12 31.12
N VAL A 127 11.48 -22.40 31.25
CA VAL A 127 10.97 -23.46 30.37
C VAL A 127 10.25 -24.48 31.23
N LEU A 128 8.97 -24.73 30.93
CA LEU A 128 8.14 -25.74 31.56
C LEU A 128 7.87 -26.81 30.50
N ALA A 129 8.63 -27.89 30.50
CA ALA A 129 8.60 -28.94 29.49
C ALA A 129 7.59 -30.06 29.81
N THR A 130 7.19 -30.19 31.08
CA THR A 130 6.32 -31.26 31.61
C THR A 130 5.19 -30.69 32.47
N GLN A 131 4.12 -31.47 32.69
CA GLN A 131 3.02 -31.04 33.57
C GLN A 131 3.50 -30.84 35.01
N ALA A 132 4.39 -31.71 35.49
CA ALA A 132 4.94 -31.59 36.84
C ALA A 132 5.70 -30.27 37.07
N GLU A 133 6.40 -29.73 36.05
CA GLU A 133 7.05 -28.43 36.16
C GLU A 133 6.05 -27.28 36.21
N VAL A 134 4.90 -27.38 35.52
CA VAL A 134 3.81 -26.40 35.63
C VAL A 134 3.19 -26.44 37.03
N ASP A 135 2.90 -27.63 37.55
CA ASP A 135 2.29 -27.79 38.87
C ASP A 135 3.23 -27.27 39.98
N ASN A 136 4.53 -27.60 39.89
CA ASN A 136 5.54 -27.12 40.84
C ASN A 136 5.79 -25.60 40.75
N PHE A 137 5.50 -24.96 39.60
CA PHE A 137 5.63 -23.51 39.45
C PHE A 137 4.70 -22.76 40.42
N ALA A 138 3.53 -23.32 40.75
CA ALA A 138 2.58 -22.74 41.70
C ALA A 138 3.20 -22.47 43.08
N GLU A 139 4.03 -23.42 43.54
CA GLU A 139 4.67 -23.38 44.86
C GLU A 139 5.72 -22.26 44.99
N THR A 140 6.24 -21.77 43.86
CA THR A 140 7.24 -20.69 43.83
C THR A 140 6.67 -19.33 44.22
N GLY A 141 5.35 -19.12 44.03
CA GLY A 141 4.70 -17.83 44.18
C GLY A 141 5.12 -16.77 43.15
N ILE A 142 5.93 -17.14 42.14
CA ILE A 142 6.41 -16.20 41.11
C ILE A 142 5.22 -15.57 40.39
N ASN A 143 5.19 -14.24 40.39
CA ASN A 143 4.17 -13.45 39.69
C ASN A 143 4.76 -12.63 38.53
N ARG A 144 6.10 -12.57 38.40
CA ARG A 144 6.79 -11.84 37.34
C ARG A 144 7.99 -12.62 36.82
N ILE A 145 8.08 -12.79 35.50
CA ILE A 145 9.25 -13.38 34.82
C ILE A 145 9.96 -12.28 34.03
N ASP A 146 11.22 -12.02 34.37
CA ASP A 146 12.11 -11.17 33.58
C ASP A 146 12.87 -12.01 32.53
N GLY A 147 12.13 -12.46 31.53
CA GLY A 147 12.59 -13.40 30.53
C GLY A 147 11.45 -13.93 29.67
N ASN A 148 11.73 -14.98 28.90
CA ASN A 148 10.70 -15.72 28.18
C ASN A 148 10.06 -16.76 29.10
N LEU A 149 8.78 -17.07 28.87
CA LEU A 149 8.15 -18.29 29.37
C LEU A 149 7.88 -19.21 28.19
N THR A 150 8.50 -20.39 28.18
CA THR A 150 8.25 -21.43 27.17
C THR A 150 7.47 -22.58 27.80
N ILE A 151 6.32 -22.90 27.23
CA ILE A 151 5.46 -23.99 27.69
C ILE A 151 5.49 -25.11 26.65
N GLY A 152 5.89 -26.29 27.11
CA GLY A 152 6.01 -27.49 26.31
C GLY A 152 7.21 -27.48 25.37
N THR A 153 7.33 -28.53 24.59
CA THR A 153 8.37 -28.75 23.57
C THR A 153 7.75 -29.29 22.28
N ALA A 154 8.56 -29.53 21.25
CA ALA A 154 8.08 -30.05 19.96
C ALA A 154 7.42 -31.45 20.10
N ASP A 155 8.07 -32.36 20.83
CA ASP A 155 7.72 -33.79 20.89
C ASP A 155 7.78 -34.36 22.33
N GLY A 156 7.75 -33.50 23.34
CA GLY A 156 7.88 -33.91 24.75
C GLY A 156 6.56 -34.30 25.42
N GLU A 157 6.61 -34.38 26.75
CA GLU A 157 5.47 -34.74 27.59
C GLU A 157 4.29 -33.78 27.41
N GLU A 158 3.08 -34.33 27.49
CA GLU A 158 1.85 -33.58 27.36
C GLU A 158 1.61 -32.69 28.59
N ILE A 159 1.36 -31.41 28.36
CA ILE A 159 0.91 -30.45 29.37
C ILE A 159 -0.56 -30.19 29.11
N THR A 160 -1.44 -30.53 30.04
CA THR A 160 -2.90 -30.53 29.81
C THR A 160 -3.60 -29.31 30.37
N ASN A 161 -3.01 -28.62 31.36
CA ASN A 161 -3.55 -27.42 31.98
C ASN A 161 -2.41 -26.46 32.40
N LEU A 162 -2.76 -25.21 32.71
CA LEU A 162 -1.82 -24.17 33.15
C LEU A 162 -2.17 -23.61 34.54
N GLU A 163 -2.91 -24.36 35.38
CA GLU A 163 -3.42 -23.87 36.67
C GLU A 163 -2.29 -23.38 37.60
N GLY A 164 -1.12 -24.02 37.53
CA GLY A 164 0.06 -23.60 38.31
C GLY A 164 0.63 -22.23 37.94
N LEU A 165 0.17 -21.60 36.84
CA LEU A 165 0.57 -20.27 36.41
C LEU A 165 -0.36 -19.16 36.89
N ALA A 166 -1.38 -19.46 37.70
CA ALA A 166 -2.43 -18.51 38.09
C ALA A 166 -1.92 -17.25 38.80
N ASN A 167 -0.75 -17.29 39.44
CA ASN A 167 -0.14 -16.12 40.09
C ASN A 167 0.57 -15.18 39.11
N LEU A 168 0.84 -15.62 37.88
CA LEU A 168 1.66 -14.89 36.92
C LEU A 168 0.90 -13.67 36.38
N LYS A 169 1.50 -12.49 36.55
CA LYS A 169 0.99 -11.20 36.09
C LYS A 169 1.79 -10.60 34.95
N GLN A 170 3.08 -10.91 34.87
CA GLN A 170 3.95 -10.29 33.88
C GLN A 170 5.01 -11.26 33.35
N ILE A 171 5.20 -11.20 32.02
CA ILE A 171 6.33 -11.80 31.31
C ILE A 171 7.00 -10.68 30.50
N SER A 172 8.24 -10.33 30.82
CA SER A 172 8.90 -9.17 30.19
C SER A 172 9.23 -9.40 28.71
N ASN A 173 9.53 -10.65 28.32
CA ASN A 173 9.77 -11.03 26.93
C ASN A 173 8.62 -11.87 26.36
N THR A 174 8.89 -13.06 25.82
CA THR A 174 7.90 -13.82 25.05
C THR A 174 7.25 -14.95 25.85
N LEU A 175 5.93 -15.08 25.76
CA LEU A 175 5.19 -16.30 26.05
C LEU A 175 5.13 -17.19 24.79
N ILE A 176 5.78 -18.35 24.84
CA ILE A 176 5.92 -19.29 23.71
C ILE A 176 5.18 -20.58 24.02
N LEU A 177 4.23 -20.94 23.16
CA LEU A 177 3.45 -22.18 23.27
C LEU A 177 3.91 -23.20 22.22
N ASN A 178 4.35 -24.36 22.69
CA ASN A 178 4.82 -25.45 21.84
C ASN A 178 3.76 -26.58 21.68
N PRO A 179 3.94 -27.50 20.70
CA PRO A 179 2.97 -28.55 20.37
C PRO A 179 2.66 -29.57 21.48
N SER A 180 3.55 -29.76 22.47
CA SER A 180 3.28 -30.66 23.60
C SER A 180 2.28 -30.09 24.61
N TYR A 181 1.91 -28.81 24.52
CA TYR A 181 0.74 -28.30 25.24
C TYR A 181 -0.56 -28.83 24.61
N LYS A 182 -1.36 -29.57 25.38
CA LYS A 182 -2.60 -30.24 24.96
C LYS A 182 -3.88 -29.62 25.53
N GLY A 183 -3.77 -28.49 26.25
CA GLY A 183 -4.93 -27.74 26.72
C GLY A 183 -5.79 -27.20 25.58
N ALA A 184 -7.08 -26.99 25.86
CA ALA A 184 -8.05 -26.44 24.90
C ALA A 184 -8.09 -24.91 24.88
N ASP A 185 -7.68 -24.28 25.99
CA ASP A 185 -7.62 -22.84 26.19
C ASP A 185 -6.34 -22.44 26.95
N LEU A 186 -6.24 -21.23 27.49
CA LEU A 186 -5.12 -20.78 28.33
C LEU A 186 -5.54 -20.54 29.80
N SER A 187 -6.57 -21.23 30.28
CA SER A 187 -7.03 -21.12 31.68
C SER A 187 -5.87 -21.38 32.64
N GLY A 188 -5.68 -20.48 33.60
CA GLY A 188 -4.48 -20.42 34.44
C GLY A 188 -3.54 -19.25 34.10
N LEU A 189 -3.74 -18.57 32.97
CA LEU A 189 -3.07 -17.29 32.63
C LEU A 189 -4.03 -16.09 32.70
N ASP A 190 -5.18 -16.24 33.36
CA ASP A 190 -6.24 -15.22 33.41
C ASP A 190 -5.82 -13.91 34.10
N ASN A 191 -4.83 -13.98 34.98
CA ASN A 191 -4.28 -12.85 35.73
C ASN A 191 -3.08 -12.17 35.03
N LEU A 192 -2.72 -12.60 33.81
CA LEU A 192 -1.62 -11.99 33.06
C LEU A 192 -2.02 -10.58 32.60
N GLU A 193 -1.35 -9.56 33.12
CA GLU A 193 -1.63 -8.15 32.89
C GLU A 193 -0.69 -7.54 31.83
N GLN A 194 0.55 -8.01 31.74
CA GLN A 194 1.57 -7.48 30.82
C GLN A 194 2.37 -8.59 30.14
N LEU A 195 2.66 -8.38 28.85
CA LEU A 195 3.41 -9.33 28.03
C LEU A 195 4.35 -8.60 27.08
N GLY A 196 5.61 -9.06 26.99
CA GLY A 196 6.52 -8.60 25.95
C GLY A 196 6.05 -9.03 24.56
N SER A 197 5.83 -10.32 24.35
CA SER A 197 5.24 -10.88 23.12
C SER A 197 4.47 -12.18 23.36
N PHE A 198 3.50 -12.49 22.50
CA PHE A 198 2.82 -13.79 22.47
C PHE A 198 3.18 -14.54 21.18
N LYS A 199 3.57 -15.81 21.27
CA LYS A 199 3.87 -16.64 20.09
C LYS A 199 3.24 -18.03 20.17
N LEU A 200 2.27 -18.27 19.28
CA LEU A 200 1.80 -19.59 18.88
C LEU A 200 2.16 -19.80 17.40
N GLY A 201 3.31 -20.42 17.15
CA GLY A 201 3.94 -20.47 15.83
C GLY A 201 4.76 -19.19 15.54
N SER A 202 4.87 -18.84 14.27
CA SER A 202 5.51 -17.60 13.81
C SER A 202 4.84 -17.07 12.55
N ILE A 203 5.17 -15.86 12.10
CA ILE A 203 4.64 -15.28 10.86
C ILE A 203 4.97 -16.10 9.59
N ILE A 204 6.00 -16.96 9.63
CA ILE A 204 6.43 -17.81 8.51
C ILE A 204 6.23 -19.32 8.75
N SER A 205 5.83 -19.73 9.95
CA SER A 205 5.69 -21.14 10.30
C SER A 205 4.46 -21.37 11.18
N THR A 206 3.51 -22.15 10.66
CA THR A 206 2.30 -22.54 11.37
C THR A 206 2.63 -23.45 12.55
N SER A 207 2.01 -23.18 13.69
CA SER A 207 2.08 -24.00 14.89
C SER A 207 1.61 -25.42 14.60
N LYS A 208 2.31 -26.40 15.18
CA LYS A 208 1.89 -27.81 15.17
C LYS A 208 0.98 -28.16 16.36
N ASN A 209 0.59 -27.17 17.17
CA ASN A 209 -0.42 -27.39 18.20
C ASN A 209 -1.78 -27.65 17.54
N THR A 210 -2.45 -28.73 17.94
CA THR A 210 -3.71 -29.18 17.33
C THR A 210 -4.90 -29.14 18.30
N THR A 211 -4.70 -28.78 19.55
CA THR A 211 -5.71 -28.89 20.62
C THR A 211 -6.16 -27.54 21.16
N LEU A 212 -5.27 -26.53 21.14
CA LEU A 212 -5.55 -25.19 21.63
C LEU A 212 -6.52 -24.50 20.67
N LYS A 213 -7.77 -24.36 21.10
CA LYS A 213 -8.86 -23.76 20.33
C LYS A 213 -9.12 -22.30 20.73
N THR A 214 -8.84 -21.96 21.99
CA THR A 214 -9.14 -20.62 22.52
C THR A 214 -7.89 -19.96 23.12
N VAL A 215 -7.54 -18.78 22.64
CA VAL A 215 -6.57 -17.89 23.31
C VAL A 215 -7.38 -16.80 24.01
N ASN A 216 -7.49 -16.88 25.34
CA ASN A 216 -8.21 -15.91 26.16
C ASN A 216 -7.27 -15.36 27.22
N LEU A 217 -7.03 -14.05 27.20
CA LEU A 217 -6.19 -13.33 28.17
C LEU A 217 -6.96 -12.12 28.71
N PRO A 218 -7.94 -12.33 29.61
CA PRO A 218 -8.96 -11.35 29.97
C PRO A 218 -8.44 -10.15 30.80
N SER A 219 -7.25 -10.26 31.38
CA SER A 219 -6.62 -9.20 32.18
C SER A 219 -5.49 -8.48 31.44
N LEU A 220 -5.14 -8.91 30.23
CA LEU A 220 -4.01 -8.36 29.50
C LEU A 220 -4.29 -6.92 29.06
N LEU A 221 -3.43 -5.98 29.50
CA LEU A 221 -3.60 -4.55 29.27
C LEU A 221 -2.81 -4.05 28.04
N GLY A 222 -1.69 -4.72 27.72
CA GLY A 222 -0.81 -4.31 26.62
C GLY A 222 0.20 -5.39 26.23
N VAL A 223 0.66 -5.31 24.98
CA VAL A 223 1.73 -6.15 24.42
C VAL A 223 2.84 -5.25 23.93
N VAL A 224 4.06 -5.40 24.47
CA VAL A 224 5.18 -4.47 24.18
C VAL A 224 5.72 -4.64 22.76
N SER A 225 5.65 -5.83 22.19
CA SER A 225 6.11 -6.16 20.84
C SER A 225 5.02 -6.97 20.10
N ASP A 226 5.28 -8.19 19.65
CA ASP A 226 4.37 -8.94 18.78
C ASP A 226 3.31 -9.74 19.54
N PHE A 227 2.09 -9.81 18.98
CA PHE A 227 1.08 -10.81 19.32
C PHE A 227 0.81 -11.72 18.12
N VAL A 228 1.40 -12.91 18.11
CA VAL A 228 1.43 -13.82 16.95
C VAL A 228 0.68 -15.12 17.23
N ILE A 229 -0.34 -15.37 16.43
CA ILE A 229 -1.06 -16.62 16.28
C ILE A 229 -1.00 -17.05 14.82
N ASN A 230 -0.32 -18.15 14.54
CA ASN A 230 -0.36 -18.83 13.25
C ASN A 230 -0.68 -20.30 13.50
N SER A 231 -1.95 -20.67 13.45
CA SER A 231 -2.42 -22.02 13.82
C SER A 231 -3.68 -22.37 13.04
N SER A 232 -3.81 -23.60 12.53
CA SER A 232 -5.02 -24.01 11.80
C SER A 232 -6.24 -24.28 12.69
N VAL A 233 -6.07 -24.38 14.01
CA VAL A 233 -7.12 -24.90 14.93
C VAL A 233 -7.73 -23.86 15.88
N ILE A 234 -7.26 -22.61 15.85
CA ILE A 234 -7.75 -21.56 16.75
C ILE A 234 -9.13 -21.09 16.31
N GLU A 235 -10.12 -21.30 17.18
CA GLU A 235 -11.51 -20.91 16.99
C GLU A 235 -11.77 -19.51 17.57
N LYS A 236 -11.13 -19.17 18.71
CA LYS A 236 -11.36 -17.89 19.40
C LYS A 236 -10.07 -17.24 19.89
N VAL A 237 -9.97 -15.92 19.71
CA VAL A 237 -8.94 -15.07 20.31
C VAL A 237 -9.63 -13.94 21.07
N SER A 238 -9.30 -13.72 22.34
CA SER A 238 -9.88 -12.65 23.16
C SER A 238 -8.80 -11.99 24.03
N ILE A 239 -8.59 -10.71 23.76
CA ILE A 239 -7.67 -9.79 24.47
C ILE A 239 -8.41 -8.47 24.76
N PRO A 240 -9.55 -8.52 25.49
CA PRO A 240 -10.57 -7.47 25.51
C PRO A 240 -10.11 -6.14 26.13
N LYS A 241 -9.01 -6.13 26.88
CA LYS A 241 -8.47 -4.95 27.57
C LYS A 241 -7.17 -4.42 26.95
N VAL A 242 -6.64 -5.08 25.92
CA VAL A 242 -5.41 -4.63 25.27
C VAL A 242 -5.67 -3.36 24.50
N THR A 243 -5.00 -2.28 24.88
CA THR A 243 -5.14 -0.97 24.21
C THR A 243 -4.06 -0.71 23.17
N THR A 244 -2.87 -1.28 23.35
CA THR A 244 -1.72 -1.06 22.47
C THR A 244 -0.98 -2.37 22.22
N ILE A 245 -0.58 -2.58 20.96
CA ILE A 245 0.36 -3.61 20.55
C ILE A 245 1.55 -2.90 19.92
N GLY A 246 2.75 -3.11 20.46
CA GLY A 246 3.92 -2.34 20.08
C GLY A 246 4.45 -2.64 18.67
N GLU A 247 4.27 -3.86 18.18
CA GLU A 247 4.69 -4.27 16.83
C GLU A 247 3.51 -4.90 16.08
N ASP A 248 3.54 -6.19 15.76
CA ASP A 248 2.52 -6.85 14.94
C ASP A 248 1.39 -7.49 15.76
N LEU A 249 0.14 -7.30 15.33
CA LEU A 249 -0.97 -8.20 15.65
C LEU A 249 -1.19 -9.15 14.47
N TYR A 250 -0.70 -10.37 14.59
CA TYR A 250 -0.77 -11.39 13.55
C TYR A 250 -1.67 -12.54 13.98
N VAL A 251 -2.85 -12.68 13.38
CA VAL A 251 -3.80 -13.77 13.64
C VAL A 251 -4.13 -14.49 12.35
N THR A 252 -3.68 -15.73 12.23
CA THR A 252 -3.99 -16.61 11.11
C THR A 252 -4.56 -17.92 11.62
N SER A 253 -5.78 -18.27 11.18
CA SER A 253 -6.35 -19.58 11.44
C SER A 253 -7.38 -20.02 10.42
N ASP A 254 -7.40 -21.33 10.11
CA ASP A 254 -8.43 -21.94 9.26
C ASP A 254 -9.76 -22.14 10.02
N ALA A 255 -9.74 -22.12 11.35
CA ALA A 255 -10.89 -22.39 12.21
C ALA A 255 -11.48 -21.15 12.89
N LEU A 256 -10.96 -19.94 12.60
CA LEU A 256 -11.33 -18.72 13.32
C LEU A 256 -12.85 -18.46 13.24
N LEU A 257 -13.46 -18.27 14.41
CA LEU A 257 -14.86 -17.91 14.58
C LEU A 257 -14.99 -16.50 15.18
N ASP A 258 -14.16 -16.18 16.18
CA ASP A 258 -14.27 -14.97 16.98
C ASP A 258 -12.90 -14.35 17.27
N LEU A 259 -12.80 -13.03 17.11
CA LEU A 259 -11.63 -12.22 17.43
C LEU A 259 -12.09 -10.99 18.21
N ASP A 260 -11.87 -11.01 19.51
CA ASP A 260 -12.18 -9.92 20.42
C ASP A 260 -10.92 -9.15 20.82
N ALA A 261 -10.63 -8.08 20.07
CA ALA A 261 -9.54 -7.15 20.31
C ALA A 261 -10.05 -5.69 20.21
N ASN A 262 -11.29 -5.46 20.67
CA ASN A 262 -12.04 -4.23 20.43
C ASN A 262 -11.46 -2.98 21.10
N ALA A 263 -10.69 -3.15 22.18
CA ALA A 263 -10.04 -2.08 22.91
C ALA A 263 -8.72 -1.61 22.27
N VAL A 264 -8.20 -2.32 21.27
CA VAL A 264 -6.93 -1.96 20.63
C VAL A 264 -7.08 -0.62 19.91
N GLU A 265 -6.35 0.39 20.36
CA GLU A 265 -6.33 1.74 19.79
C GLU A 265 -5.20 1.91 18.76
N SER A 266 -4.04 1.28 18.99
CA SER A 266 -2.85 1.46 18.16
C SER A 266 -2.07 0.16 18.01
N ILE A 267 -1.61 -0.08 16.79
CA ILE A 267 -0.70 -1.17 16.42
C ILE A 267 0.54 -0.53 15.79
N GLY A 268 1.70 -0.74 16.41
CA GLY A 268 2.93 -0.05 16.02
C GLY A 268 3.51 -0.48 14.66
N SER A 269 3.30 -1.74 14.27
CA SER A 269 3.64 -2.25 12.93
C SER A 269 2.37 -2.69 12.20
N SER A 270 2.07 -3.99 12.09
CA SER A 270 1.05 -4.51 11.17
C SER A 270 -0.11 -5.19 11.88
N LEU A 271 -1.33 -4.93 11.40
CA LEU A 271 -2.53 -5.69 11.73
C LEU A 271 -2.80 -6.70 10.63
N ILE A 272 -2.58 -7.98 10.88
CA ILE A 272 -2.76 -9.04 9.90
C ILE A 272 -3.73 -10.08 10.43
N VAL A 273 -4.89 -10.20 9.80
CA VAL A 273 -5.93 -11.18 10.13
C VAL A 273 -6.24 -12.03 8.90
N LYS A 274 -5.94 -13.34 8.96
CA LYS A 274 -6.08 -14.26 7.84
C LYS A 274 -6.95 -15.46 8.23
N GLY A 275 -7.99 -15.70 7.46
CA GLY A 275 -8.88 -16.86 7.63
C GLY A 275 -8.32 -18.17 7.10
N SER A 276 -7.01 -18.21 6.77
CA SER A 276 -6.35 -19.46 6.40
C SER A 276 -4.83 -19.42 6.50
N VAL A 277 -4.23 -20.55 6.89
CA VAL A 277 -2.78 -20.77 6.89
C VAL A 277 -2.25 -21.26 5.52
N ILE A 278 -3.11 -21.76 4.64
CA ILE A 278 -2.74 -22.35 3.33
C ILE A 278 -3.17 -21.48 2.13
N GLN A 279 -3.49 -20.20 2.35
CA GLN A 279 -3.91 -19.26 1.30
C GLN A 279 -5.17 -19.68 0.53
N LYS A 280 -6.10 -20.35 1.22
CA LYS A 280 -7.41 -20.72 0.68
C LYS A 280 -8.49 -20.38 1.68
N GLU A 281 -9.49 -19.60 1.25
CA GLU A 281 -10.69 -19.26 2.03
C GLU A 281 -11.19 -20.45 2.89
N SER A 282 -11.05 -20.37 4.24
CA SER A 282 -11.35 -21.49 5.16
C SER A 282 -12.18 -21.08 6.39
N ALA A 283 -11.74 -20.06 7.14
CA ALA A 283 -12.39 -19.65 8.39
C ALA A 283 -13.84 -19.17 8.19
N THR A 284 -14.72 -19.53 9.11
CA THR A 284 -16.15 -19.20 9.02
C THR A 284 -16.54 -17.93 9.76
N THR A 285 -15.57 -17.07 10.10
CA THR A 285 -15.81 -15.76 10.72
C THR A 285 -16.79 -14.91 9.90
N GLU A 286 -17.79 -14.33 10.56
CA GLU A 286 -18.83 -13.51 9.91
C GLU A 286 -18.53 -12.01 9.99
N ALA A 287 -17.82 -11.56 11.02
CA ALA A 287 -17.41 -10.17 11.20
C ALA A 287 -16.03 -10.04 11.85
N ILE A 288 -15.27 -9.02 11.43
CA ILE A 288 -14.06 -8.56 12.11
C ILE A 288 -14.32 -7.13 12.61
N VAL A 289 -14.09 -6.91 13.90
CA VAL A 289 -14.40 -5.63 14.57
C VAL A 289 -13.18 -5.16 15.35
N PHE A 290 -12.76 -3.91 15.09
CA PHE A 290 -11.85 -3.18 15.94
C PHE A 290 -12.44 -1.81 16.23
N SER A 291 -13.20 -1.71 17.31
CA SER A 291 -14.01 -0.53 17.62
C SER A 291 -13.18 0.71 17.94
N ALA A 292 -12.05 0.53 18.62
CA ALA A 292 -11.20 1.63 19.08
C ALA A 292 -9.96 1.90 18.21
N LEU A 293 -9.69 1.07 17.20
CA LEU A 293 -8.45 1.13 16.42
C LEU A 293 -8.39 2.43 15.62
N LYS A 294 -7.40 3.26 15.93
CA LYS A 294 -7.11 4.54 15.26
C LYS A 294 -5.99 4.43 14.26
N ARG A 295 -4.94 3.65 14.57
CA ARG A 295 -3.69 3.67 13.80
C ARG A 295 -3.05 2.30 13.62
N VAL A 296 -2.54 2.07 12.41
CA VAL A 296 -1.68 0.93 12.06
C VAL A 296 -0.40 1.48 11.43
N GLY A 297 0.75 1.17 12.03
CA GLY A 297 2.05 1.77 11.66
C GLY A 297 2.71 1.22 10.40
N ASN A 298 2.17 0.12 9.83
CA ASN A 298 2.60 -0.43 8.56
C ASN A 298 1.40 -0.99 7.78
N GLU A 299 1.15 -2.30 7.82
CA GLU A 299 0.12 -2.95 6.98
C GLU A 299 -1.15 -3.28 7.75
N LEU A 300 -2.31 -3.04 7.14
CA LEU A 300 -3.60 -3.58 7.57
C LEU A 300 -4.04 -4.63 6.56
N THR A 301 -4.06 -5.91 6.91
CA THR A 301 -4.44 -7.00 6.02
C THR A 301 -5.57 -7.83 6.61
N ILE A 302 -6.69 -7.95 5.87
CA ILE A 302 -7.78 -8.89 6.17
C ILE A 302 -8.04 -9.72 4.92
N GLN A 303 -7.83 -11.04 5.01
CA GLN A 303 -7.95 -11.91 3.83
C GLN A 303 -8.34 -13.37 4.12
N TYR A 304 -8.81 -14.08 3.09
CA TYR A 304 -9.17 -15.51 3.10
C TYR A 304 -10.38 -15.88 3.97
N PHE A 305 -11.43 -15.07 3.96
CA PHE A 305 -12.66 -15.36 4.70
C PHE A 305 -13.87 -15.60 3.78
N PRO A 306 -14.30 -16.86 3.58
CA PRO A 306 -15.42 -17.20 2.71
C PRO A 306 -16.77 -16.70 3.21
N LYS A 307 -16.92 -16.48 4.53
CA LYS A 307 -18.19 -16.09 5.16
C LYS A 307 -18.23 -14.68 5.73
N LEU A 308 -17.14 -13.91 5.59
CA LEU A 308 -17.08 -12.56 6.17
C LEU A 308 -18.06 -11.63 5.48
N GLN A 309 -18.95 -11.03 6.25
CA GLN A 309 -19.99 -10.11 5.78
C GLN A 309 -19.71 -8.67 6.20
N GLY A 310 -18.90 -8.46 7.25
CA GLY A 310 -18.59 -7.12 7.75
C GLY A 310 -17.17 -6.97 8.28
N ILE A 311 -16.59 -5.80 8.00
CA ILE A 311 -15.35 -5.30 8.60
C ILE A 311 -15.71 -3.94 9.20
N TYR A 312 -15.52 -3.80 10.51
CA TYR A 312 -15.95 -2.62 11.26
C TYR A 312 -14.75 -1.95 11.94
N LEU A 313 -14.29 -0.86 11.35
CA LEU A 313 -13.13 -0.06 11.78
C LEU A 313 -13.55 1.42 11.92
N PRO A 314 -14.52 1.75 12.78
CA PRO A 314 -15.17 3.07 12.77
C PRO A 314 -14.27 4.22 13.22
N ALA A 315 -13.21 3.93 14.00
CA ALA A 315 -12.28 4.92 14.53
C ALA A 315 -10.95 5.00 13.74
N LEU A 316 -10.79 4.20 12.67
CA LEU A 316 -9.50 4.10 11.96
C LEU A 316 -9.20 5.39 11.22
N GLU A 317 -8.17 6.12 11.68
CA GLU A 317 -7.72 7.40 11.14
C GLU A 317 -6.67 7.22 10.04
N SER A 318 -5.73 6.29 10.24
CA SER A 318 -4.57 6.16 9.35
C SER A 318 -3.96 4.75 9.31
N VAL A 319 -3.53 4.34 8.12
CA VAL A 319 -2.64 3.19 7.89
C VAL A 319 -1.38 3.70 7.20
N ALA A 320 -0.21 3.59 7.83
CA ALA A 320 1.00 4.19 7.27
C ALA A 320 1.47 3.49 5.97
N GLY A 321 1.30 2.17 5.88
CA GLY A 321 1.52 1.36 4.69
C GLY A 321 0.19 1.01 4.00
N THR A 322 0.08 -0.23 3.51
CA THR A 322 -1.07 -0.67 2.69
C THR A 322 -2.20 -1.25 3.53
N ALA A 323 -3.43 -0.77 3.29
CA ALA A 323 -4.65 -1.43 3.71
C ALA A 323 -5.14 -2.40 2.61
N SER A 324 -5.14 -3.70 2.89
CA SER A 324 -5.41 -4.79 1.95
C SER A 324 -6.59 -5.64 2.40
N PHE A 325 -7.58 -5.78 1.52
CA PHE A 325 -8.80 -6.53 1.73
C PHE A 325 -8.99 -7.49 0.55
N THR A 326 -8.63 -8.77 0.73
CA THR A 326 -8.62 -9.72 -0.38
C THR A 326 -9.28 -11.06 -0.07
N ASP A 327 -9.78 -11.72 -1.11
CA ASP A 327 -10.24 -13.12 -1.02
C ASP A 327 -11.36 -13.32 0.02
N MET A 328 -12.43 -12.53 -0.12
CA MET A 328 -13.62 -12.56 0.74
C MET A 328 -14.86 -12.72 -0.12
N ALA A 329 -15.44 -13.92 -0.17
CA ALA A 329 -16.54 -14.20 -1.08
C ALA A 329 -17.80 -13.37 -0.78
N LEU A 330 -18.20 -13.22 0.49
CA LEU A 330 -19.52 -12.68 0.88
C LEU A 330 -19.51 -11.22 1.40
N ILE A 331 -18.37 -10.53 1.41
CA ILE A 331 -18.30 -9.15 1.91
C ILE A 331 -19.18 -8.24 1.04
N GLY A 332 -20.18 -7.58 1.65
CA GLY A 332 -21.13 -6.73 0.92
C GLY A 332 -20.63 -5.30 0.70
N SER A 333 -19.86 -4.78 1.65
CA SER A 333 -19.37 -3.41 1.66
C SER A 333 -18.06 -3.25 2.43
N ILE A 334 -17.24 -2.29 2.01
CA ILE A 334 -16.11 -1.78 2.80
C ILE A 334 -16.36 -0.28 3.03
N ALA A 335 -16.50 0.12 4.29
CA ALA A 335 -16.75 1.50 4.67
C ALA A 335 -15.84 1.91 5.82
N MET A 336 -15.10 3.01 5.65
CA MET A 336 -14.21 3.58 6.67
C MET A 336 -14.34 5.10 6.60
N THR A 337 -15.22 5.65 7.44
CA THR A 337 -15.59 7.08 7.39
C THR A 337 -14.50 7.99 7.93
N GLU A 338 -13.76 7.54 8.94
CA GLU A 338 -12.69 8.30 9.58
C GLU A 338 -11.30 8.03 9.00
N LEU A 339 -11.18 7.18 7.97
CA LEU A 339 -9.88 6.91 7.35
C LEU A 339 -9.45 8.12 6.52
N TYR A 340 -8.48 8.88 7.02
CA TYR A 340 -8.00 10.10 6.37
C TYR A 340 -6.81 9.86 5.44
N SER A 341 -5.97 8.87 5.74
CA SER A 341 -4.77 8.56 4.96
C SER A 341 -4.40 7.08 4.95
N ALA A 342 -3.97 6.58 3.79
CA ALA A 342 -3.37 5.26 3.66
C ALA A 342 -2.10 5.30 2.78
N GLY A 343 -1.03 4.60 3.17
CA GLY A 343 0.14 4.40 2.29
C GLY A 343 -0.20 3.63 1.01
N GLY A 344 -1.25 2.82 1.05
CA GLY A 344 -1.90 2.24 -0.11
C GLY A 344 -3.24 1.60 0.24
N LEU A 345 -4.05 1.29 -0.77
CA LEU A 345 -5.32 0.59 -0.62
C LEU A 345 -5.44 -0.49 -1.70
N THR A 346 -5.69 -1.73 -1.29
CA THR A 346 -5.93 -2.85 -2.20
C THR A 346 -7.23 -3.57 -1.85
N ILE A 347 -8.14 -3.70 -2.81
CA ILE A 347 -9.36 -4.50 -2.70
C ILE A 347 -9.42 -5.44 -3.90
N LYS A 348 -9.40 -6.75 -3.68
CA LYS A 348 -9.34 -7.75 -4.75
C LYS A 348 -10.06 -9.04 -4.38
N ASN A 349 -10.56 -9.79 -5.37
CA ASN A 349 -11.17 -11.11 -5.18
C ASN A 349 -12.33 -11.10 -4.16
N CYS A 350 -13.05 -9.97 -4.06
CA CYS A 350 -14.23 -9.82 -3.21
C CYS A 350 -15.48 -9.98 -4.08
N LYS A 351 -16.15 -11.13 -4.02
CA LYS A 351 -17.13 -11.52 -5.06
C LYS A 351 -18.47 -10.78 -4.95
N GLU A 352 -18.94 -10.54 -3.73
CA GLU A 352 -20.23 -9.90 -3.45
C GLU A 352 -20.14 -8.39 -3.15
N ILE A 353 -18.95 -7.80 -3.16
CA ILE A 353 -18.78 -6.39 -2.77
C ILE A 353 -19.48 -5.45 -3.75
N SER A 354 -20.39 -4.64 -3.23
CA SER A 354 -21.21 -3.71 -4.01
C SER A 354 -20.96 -2.24 -3.67
N THR A 355 -20.37 -1.99 -2.49
CA THR A 355 -20.18 -0.65 -1.93
C THR A 355 -18.77 -0.46 -1.37
N ILE A 356 -18.12 0.63 -1.75
CA ILE A 356 -16.86 1.11 -1.16
C ILE A 356 -17.06 2.57 -0.78
N GLU A 357 -17.01 2.88 0.52
CA GLU A 357 -17.23 4.24 1.06
C GLU A 357 -16.06 4.69 1.92
N LEU A 358 -15.26 5.60 1.35
CA LEU A 358 -14.09 6.21 1.99
C LEU A 358 -14.24 7.74 1.97
N PRO A 359 -15.33 8.30 2.54
CA PRO A 359 -15.63 9.72 2.43
C PRO A 359 -14.65 10.62 3.20
N GLY A 360 -13.84 10.07 4.10
CA GLY A 360 -12.78 10.80 4.83
C GLY A 360 -11.41 10.75 4.16
N LEU A 361 -11.18 9.87 3.17
CA LEU A 361 -9.84 9.61 2.63
C LEU A 361 -9.35 10.82 1.83
N THR A 362 -8.35 11.52 2.36
CA THR A 362 -7.77 12.74 1.76
C THR A 362 -6.51 12.46 0.96
N SER A 363 -5.73 11.46 1.34
CA SER A 363 -4.50 11.07 0.66
C SER A 363 -4.33 9.56 0.62
N CYS A 364 -3.86 9.03 -0.51
CA CYS A 364 -3.53 7.63 -0.66
C CYS A 364 -2.27 7.45 -1.51
N GLY A 365 -1.43 6.46 -1.20
CA GLY A 365 -0.40 6.00 -2.13
C GLY A 365 -1.00 5.13 -3.24
N GLU A 366 -0.47 3.92 -3.47
CA GLU A 366 -1.01 3.02 -4.49
C GLU A 366 -2.45 2.61 -4.16
N PHE A 367 -3.37 2.77 -5.12
CA PHE A 367 -4.80 2.49 -4.93
C PHE A 367 -5.27 1.51 -6.00
N SER A 368 -5.57 0.27 -5.63
CA SER A 368 -6.01 -0.78 -6.55
C SER A 368 -7.32 -1.41 -6.11
N VAL A 369 -8.35 -1.34 -6.95
CA VAL A 369 -9.63 -2.02 -6.73
C VAL A 369 -9.97 -2.86 -7.95
N ASP A 370 -10.23 -4.15 -7.72
CA ASP A 370 -10.74 -5.08 -8.71
C ASP A 370 -11.98 -5.78 -8.15
N ALA A 371 -13.17 -5.31 -8.57
CA ALA A 371 -14.44 -5.79 -8.06
C ALA A 371 -15.58 -5.67 -9.07
N ASN A 372 -16.25 -6.80 -9.35
CA ASN A 372 -17.21 -6.91 -10.46
C ASN A 372 -18.64 -6.44 -10.13
N LYS A 373 -18.91 -6.03 -8.88
CA LYS A 373 -20.26 -5.66 -8.40
C LYS A 373 -20.35 -4.26 -7.78
N VAL A 374 -19.22 -3.57 -7.61
CA VAL A 374 -19.19 -2.24 -7.00
C VAL A 374 -19.92 -1.25 -7.88
N ASN A 375 -21.06 -0.76 -7.41
CA ASN A 375 -21.87 0.28 -8.07
C ASN A 375 -21.94 1.56 -7.23
N LYS A 376 -21.58 1.49 -5.95
CA LYS A 376 -21.43 2.65 -5.07
C LYS A 376 -19.97 2.78 -4.67
N PHE A 377 -19.30 3.82 -5.17
CA PHE A 377 -17.89 4.09 -4.93
C PHE A 377 -17.73 5.55 -4.52
N ASN A 378 -17.23 5.81 -3.31
CA ASN A 378 -17.08 7.16 -2.79
C ASN A 378 -15.66 7.40 -2.26
N ILE A 379 -14.92 8.26 -2.97
CA ILE A 379 -13.61 8.81 -2.60
C ILE A 379 -13.62 10.34 -2.68
N SER A 380 -14.77 10.96 -2.41
CA SER A 380 -15.02 12.40 -2.65
C SER A 380 -14.11 13.36 -1.86
N ALA A 381 -13.51 12.91 -0.77
CA ALA A 381 -12.52 13.67 -0.02
C ALA A 381 -11.10 13.57 -0.58
N LEU A 382 -10.81 12.64 -1.50
CA LEU A 382 -9.45 12.42 -1.99
C LEU A 382 -8.94 13.67 -2.69
N ARG A 383 -7.73 14.10 -2.30
CA ARG A 383 -7.03 15.27 -2.85
C ARG A 383 -5.70 14.87 -3.46
N ASP A 384 -4.98 13.94 -2.84
CA ASP A 384 -3.65 13.55 -3.31
C ASP A 384 -3.55 12.03 -3.51
N ALA A 385 -3.21 11.64 -4.73
CA ALA A 385 -2.76 10.29 -5.05
C ALA A 385 -1.23 10.32 -5.21
N PHE A 386 -0.52 9.73 -4.23
CA PHE A 386 0.94 9.65 -4.21
C PHE A 386 1.49 8.42 -4.92
N GLY A 387 0.63 7.47 -5.30
CA GLY A 387 0.96 6.33 -6.14
C GLY A 387 -0.01 6.15 -7.30
N ASN A 388 0.20 5.10 -8.08
CA ASN A 388 -0.69 4.76 -9.19
C ASN A 388 -2.07 4.34 -8.67
N MET A 389 -3.10 4.67 -9.45
CA MET A 389 -4.48 4.27 -9.17
C MET A 389 -4.98 3.35 -10.28
N THR A 390 -5.49 2.17 -9.92
CA THR A 390 -6.08 1.21 -10.84
C THR A 390 -7.49 0.83 -10.38
N LEU A 391 -8.50 1.14 -11.18
CA LEU A 391 -9.89 0.76 -10.92
C LEU A 391 -10.37 -0.19 -12.01
N SER A 392 -10.62 -1.44 -11.63
CA SER A 392 -10.94 -2.53 -12.54
C SER A 392 -12.32 -3.13 -12.27
N ASN A 393 -13.06 -3.38 -13.35
CA ASN A 393 -14.33 -4.09 -13.36
C ASN A 393 -15.48 -3.48 -12.53
N LEU A 394 -15.32 -2.25 -12.04
CA LEU A 394 -16.38 -1.56 -11.31
C LEU A 394 -17.59 -1.30 -12.21
N LEU A 395 -18.79 -1.35 -11.63
CA LEU A 395 -20.07 -1.07 -12.29
C LEU A 395 -20.50 0.39 -12.15
N ILE A 396 -19.58 1.29 -11.83
CA ILE A 396 -19.82 2.74 -11.78
C ILE A 396 -20.01 3.30 -13.18
N GLU A 397 -20.88 4.30 -13.31
CA GLU A 397 -21.17 5.00 -14.58
C GLU A 397 -20.43 6.33 -14.67
N GLU A 398 -20.28 7.03 -13.55
CA GLU A 398 -19.59 8.31 -13.44
C GLU A 398 -18.46 8.27 -12.40
N LEU A 399 -17.36 8.96 -12.69
CA LEU A 399 -16.24 9.15 -11.76
C LEU A 399 -15.82 10.63 -11.74
N ASP A 400 -15.92 11.26 -10.57
CA ASP A 400 -15.45 12.63 -10.34
C ASP A 400 -14.02 12.61 -9.78
N LEU A 401 -13.10 13.17 -10.56
CA LEU A 401 -11.68 13.34 -10.29
C LEU A 401 -11.29 14.82 -10.17
N SER A 402 -12.26 15.74 -10.17
CA SER A 402 -12.04 17.19 -10.28
C SER A 402 -11.17 17.79 -9.17
N ARG A 403 -11.04 17.09 -8.04
CA ARG A 403 -10.30 17.53 -6.86
C ARG A 403 -9.03 16.72 -6.60
N ILE A 404 -8.73 15.72 -7.42
CA ILE A 404 -7.62 14.80 -7.19
C ILE A 404 -6.39 15.25 -8.00
N ASN A 405 -5.30 15.49 -7.29
CA ASN A 405 -3.98 15.66 -7.86
C ASN A 405 -3.27 14.29 -7.89
N PHE A 406 -2.94 13.82 -9.09
CA PHE A 406 -2.24 12.55 -9.29
C PHE A 406 -0.72 12.67 -9.18
N ASN A 407 -0.15 13.87 -9.00
CA ASN A 407 1.29 14.08 -8.77
C ASN A 407 2.19 13.46 -9.86
N GLY A 408 1.72 13.39 -11.10
CA GLY A 408 2.43 12.76 -12.21
C GLY A 408 2.25 11.24 -12.30
N ASN A 409 1.54 10.61 -11.35
CA ASN A 409 1.24 9.18 -11.35
C ASN A 409 0.19 8.80 -12.41
N THR A 410 0.01 7.49 -12.59
CA THR A 410 -0.91 6.94 -13.58
C THR A 410 -2.25 6.56 -12.97
N LEU A 411 -3.34 7.02 -13.59
CA LEU A 411 -4.68 6.49 -13.41
C LEU A 411 -5.02 5.50 -14.52
N THR A 412 -5.27 4.25 -14.16
CA THR A 412 -5.72 3.17 -15.06
C THR A 412 -7.16 2.81 -14.76
N LEU A 413 -8.04 2.92 -15.76
CA LEU A 413 -9.47 2.62 -15.66
C LEU A 413 -9.83 1.45 -16.57
N GLN A 414 -10.24 0.34 -15.97
CA GLN A 414 -10.66 -0.88 -16.66
C GLN A 414 -12.13 -1.21 -16.36
N CYS A 415 -12.99 -0.19 -16.35
CA CYS A 415 -14.41 -0.29 -16.01
C CYS A 415 -15.28 -0.30 -17.27
N ASN A 416 -16.14 -1.31 -17.42
CA ASN A 416 -16.92 -1.50 -18.66
C ASN A 416 -18.25 -0.72 -18.70
N ARG A 417 -18.64 -0.07 -17.60
CA ARG A 417 -19.82 0.79 -17.47
C ARG A 417 -19.52 2.28 -17.30
N LEU A 418 -18.24 2.63 -17.14
CA LEU A 418 -17.82 4.00 -16.91
C LEU A 418 -17.97 4.82 -18.20
N ASN A 419 -19.05 5.58 -18.29
CA ASN A 419 -19.40 6.39 -19.45
C ASN A 419 -19.06 7.87 -19.26
N LYS A 420 -18.79 8.32 -18.03
CA LYS A 420 -18.48 9.71 -17.74
C LYS A 420 -17.33 9.85 -16.74
N ILE A 421 -16.39 10.74 -17.06
CA ILE A 421 -15.34 11.19 -16.13
C ILE A 421 -15.39 12.71 -16.07
N VAL A 422 -15.40 13.25 -14.85
CA VAL A 422 -15.25 14.69 -14.59
C VAL A 422 -13.86 14.90 -14.00
N GLY A 423 -13.04 15.78 -14.58
CA GLY A 423 -11.71 16.06 -14.06
C GLY A 423 -11.45 17.56 -13.87
N SER A 424 -10.27 17.88 -13.35
CA SER A 424 -9.77 19.25 -13.24
C SER A 424 -9.39 19.80 -14.61
N GLU A 425 -9.32 21.13 -14.75
CA GLU A 425 -8.91 21.79 -16.01
C GLU A 425 -7.56 21.28 -16.51
N THR A 426 -6.62 21.05 -15.59
CA THR A 426 -5.33 20.42 -15.86
C THR A 426 -5.23 19.12 -15.07
N PHE A 427 -5.05 18.01 -15.78
CA PHE A 427 -4.83 16.69 -15.18
C PHE A 427 -3.33 16.43 -15.01
N ASN A 428 -2.88 16.32 -13.75
CA ASN A 428 -1.48 16.14 -13.39
C ASN A 428 -1.09 14.66 -13.28
N GLY A 429 -0.98 13.96 -14.40
CA GLY A 429 -0.64 12.55 -14.45
C GLY A 429 -0.93 11.91 -15.80
N ASN A 430 -0.83 10.58 -15.86
CA ASN A 430 -1.22 9.79 -17.03
C ASN A 430 -2.65 9.26 -16.86
N LEU A 431 -3.44 9.25 -17.94
CA LEU A 431 -4.79 8.71 -17.98
C LEU A 431 -4.89 7.58 -19.01
N LEU A 432 -5.08 6.36 -18.50
CA LEU A 432 -5.20 5.13 -19.30
C LEU A 432 -6.64 4.59 -19.19
N LEU A 433 -7.37 4.66 -20.30
CA LEU A 433 -8.72 4.11 -20.44
C LEU A 433 -8.65 2.76 -21.17
N LEU A 434 -8.71 1.67 -20.41
CA LEU A 434 -8.47 0.29 -20.88
C LEU A 434 -9.60 -0.67 -20.44
N PRO A 435 -10.87 -0.37 -20.77
CA PRO A 435 -12.00 -1.20 -20.33
C PRO A 435 -11.95 -2.59 -20.96
N LYS A 436 -12.34 -3.61 -20.18
CA LYS A 436 -12.46 -4.99 -20.67
C LYS A 436 -13.90 -5.29 -21.05
N ASN A 437 -14.12 -5.84 -22.26
CA ASN A 437 -15.46 -6.19 -22.76
C ASN A 437 -16.45 -5.01 -22.70
N CYS A 438 -15.98 -3.80 -23.00
CA CYS A 438 -16.79 -2.58 -22.99
C CYS A 438 -17.92 -2.65 -24.04
N ARG A 439 -19.14 -2.25 -23.68
CA ARG A 439 -20.28 -2.14 -24.60
C ARG A 439 -20.90 -0.74 -24.64
N LEU A 440 -20.18 0.26 -24.13
CA LEU A 440 -20.63 1.64 -24.12
C LEU A 440 -20.69 2.18 -25.54
N THR A 441 -21.80 2.82 -25.87
CA THR A 441 -21.99 3.51 -27.16
C THR A 441 -21.60 4.98 -27.10
N GLU A 442 -21.44 5.51 -25.89
CA GLU A 442 -21.05 6.89 -25.60
C GLU A 442 -20.07 6.92 -24.44
N PHE A 443 -19.15 7.87 -24.49
CA PHE A 443 -18.21 8.17 -23.43
C PHE A 443 -17.95 9.67 -23.41
N THR A 444 -17.92 10.26 -22.21
CA THR A 444 -17.75 11.69 -22.01
C THR A 444 -16.61 11.95 -21.04
N LEU A 445 -15.67 12.82 -21.45
CA LEU A 445 -14.64 13.39 -20.60
C LEU A 445 -14.93 14.89 -20.42
N GLU A 446 -15.24 15.31 -19.20
CA GLU A 446 -15.56 16.70 -18.85
C GLU A 446 -14.46 17.32 -17.99
N GLY A 447 -14.29 18.64 -18.13
CA GLY A 447 -13.35 19.42 -17.32
C GLY A 447 -11.89 19.35 -17.77
N ILE A 448 -11.39 18.20 -18.22
CA ILE A 448 -9.96 18.03 -18.55
C ILE A 448 -9.59 18.68 -19.89
N LEU A 449 -9.04 19.88 -19.85
CA LEU A 449 -8.59 20.60 -21.05
C LEU A 449 -7.10 20.39 -21.33
N ASN A 450 -6.27 20.22 -20.29
CA ASN A 450 -4.83 20.05 -20.43
C ASN A 450 -4.37 18.78 -19.73
N MET A 451 -3.60 17.95 -20.43
CA MET A 451 -2.95 16.76 -19.86
C MET A 451 -1.47 17.03 -19.65
N GLN A 452 -0.96 16.81 -18.44
CA GLN A 452 0.49 16.91 -18.15
C GLN A 452 1.25 15.62 -18.47
N GLY A 453 0.56 14.48 -18.47
CA GLY A 453 1.13 13.18 -18.84
C GLY A 453 0.49 12.62 -20.11
N ASN A 454 0.59 11.29 -20.22
CA ASN A 454 0.10 10.53 -21.36
C ASN A 454 -1.42 10.32 -21.30
N PHE A 455 -2.04 10.27 -22.48
CA PHE A 455 -3.41 9.83 -22.65
C PHE A 455 -3.46 8.59 -23.53
N GLU A 456 -4.06 7.52 -23.03
CA GLU A 456 -4.24 6.27 -23.77
C GLU A 456 -5.69 5.82 -23.68
N CYS A 457 -6.28 5.47 -24.82
CA CYS A 457 -7.61 4.89 -24.89
C CYS A 457 -7.63 3.70 -25.85
N LYS A 458 -8.01 2.53 -25.32
CA LYS A 458 -8.10 1.26 -26.08
C LYS A 458 -9.41 0.54 -25.79
N ASP A 459 -9.82 -0.35 -26.69
CA ASP A 459 -10.88 -1.34 -26.47
C ASP A 459 -12.31 -0.79 -26.19
N TYR A 460 -12.57 0.47 -26.52
CA TYR A 460 -13.93 1.05 -26.59
C TYR A 460 -14.65 0.63 -27.90
N PHE A 461 -14.89 -0.67 -28.05
CA PHE A 461 -15.33 -1.27 -29.31
C PHE A 461 -16.62 -0.69 -29.89
N TYR A 462 -17.58 -0.31 -29.04
CA TYR A 462 -18.93 0.05 -29.45
C TYR A 462 -19.23 1.55 -29.46
N VAL A 463 -18.25 2.38 -29.11
CA VAL A 463 -18.47 3.83 -29.02
C VAL A 463 -18.81 4.39 -30.41
N LYS A 464 -19.81 5.27 -30.46
CA LYS A 464 -20.22 5.95 -31.71
C LYS A 464 -19.67 7.37 -31.80
N ARG A 465 -19.47 8.02 -30.67
CA ARG A 465 -18.91 9.37 -30.58
C ARG A 465 -17.83 9.38 -29.52
N PHE A 466 -16.60 9.62 -29.94
CA PHE A 466 -15.44 9.71 -29.07
C PHE A 466 -14.80 11.10 -29.26
N ILE A 467 -15.26 12.06 -28.46
CA ILE A 467 -14.87 13.47 -28.59
C ILE A 467 -14.03 13.85 -27.37
N MET A 468 -12.75 14.10 -27.60
CA MET A 468 -11.82 14.44 -26.52
C MET A 468 -11.67 15.97 -26.38
N PRO A 469 -11.84 16.53 -25.17
CA PRO A 469 -11.90 17.99 -24.96
C PRO A 469 -10.55 18.71 -24.96
N PHE A 470 -9.44 18.00 -25.16
CA PHE A 470 -8.09 18.51 -24.93
C PHE A 470 -7.75 19.71 -25.81
N VAL A 471 -7.05 20.67 -25.21
CA VAL A 471 -6.36 21.79 -25.89
C VAL A 471 -4.88 21.45 -26.08
N ASN A 472 -4.23 20.92 -25.03
CA ASN A 472 -2.84 20.48 -25.06
C ASN A 472 -2.66 19.16 -24.32
N VAL A 473 -1.78 18.31 -24.84
CA VAL A 473 -1.30 17.11 -24.14
C VAL A 473 0.22 17.15 -24.13
N ALA A 474 0.84 17.24 -22.95
CA ALA A 474 2.29 17.32 -22.83
C ALA A 474 2.99 15.97 -23.08
N GLY A 475 2.32 14.85 -22.77
CA GLY A 475 2.80 13.50 -23.03
C GLY A 475 2.32 12.91 -24.37
N ASP A 476 2.31 11.60 -24.43
CA ASP A 476 1.87 10.81 -25.59
C ASP A 476 0.35 10.72 -25.69
N ILE A 477 -0.16 10.58 -26.91
CA ILE A 477 -1.56 10.21 -27.20
C ILE A 477 -1.57 8.86 -27.93
N THR A 478 -2.29 7.88 -27.39
CA THR A 478 -2.52 6.58 -28.06
C THR A 478 -4.01 6.27 -28.15
N ILE A 479 -4.52 6.07 -29.37
CA ILE A 479 -5.93 5.74 -29.64
C ILE A 479 -6.02 4.45 -30.46
N ALA A 480 -6.61 3.41 -29.88
CA ALA A 480 -6.91 2.16 -30.56
C ALA A 480 -8.23 1.56 -30.05
N LEU A 481 -9.35 2.20 -30.41
CA LEU A 481 -10.68 1.89 -29.86
C LEU A 481 -11.18 0.50 -30.26
N ASN A 482 -10.69 -0.07 -31.38
CA ASN A 482 -11.11 -1.39 -31.80
C ASN A 482 -10.01 -2.21 -32.51
N THR A 483 -9.73 -3.38 -31.97
CA THR A 483 -8.79 -4.39 -32.51
C THR A 483 -9.46 -5.57 -33.23
N GLY A 484 -10.81 -5.67 -33.24
CA GLY A 484 -11.63 -6.74 -33.84
C GLY A 484 -12.75 -6.26 -34.78
N SER A 485 -13.54 -7.16 -35.37
CA SER A 485 -14.34 -6.89 -36.59
C SER A 485 -15.67 -6.10 -36.44
N VAL A 486 -15.88 -5.34 -35.36
CA VAL A 486 -17.12 -4.57 -35.16
C VAL A 486 -17.01 -3.19 -35.82
N ASP A 487 -17.87 -2.90 -36.79
CA ASP A 487 -18.02 -1.55 -37.35
C ASP A 487 -19.20 -0.83 -36.69
N THR A 488 -18.92 0.24 -35.94
CA THR A 488 -19.95 1.07 -35.28
C THR A 488 -20.14 2.42 -35.93
N GLY A 489 -19.34 2.77 -36.94
CA GLY A 489 -19.28 4.12 -37.50
C GLY A 489 -18.90 5.16 -36.45
N ALA A 490 -17.88 4.89 -35.64
CA ALA A 490 -17.40 5.80 -34.60
C ALA A 490 -16.85 7.11 -35.21
N GLU A 491 -17.21 8.22 -34.59
CA GLU A 491 -16.70 9.55 -34.92
C GLU A 491 -15.66 9.93 -33.85
N ILE A 492 -14.37 9.90 -34.21
CA ILE A 492 -13.26 10.23 -33.31
C ILE A 492 -12.83 11.68 -33.58
N GLU A 493 -12.93 12.56 -32.59
CA GLU A 493 -12.69 14.00 -32.77
C GLU A 493 -11.86 14.60 -31.62
N PHE A 494 -10.86 15.40 -31.97
CA PHE A 494 -10.09 16.23 -31.04
C PHE A 494 -10.24 17.71 -31.41
N PRO A 495 -11.43 18.30 -31.21
CA PRO A 495 -11.83 19.56 -31.85
C PRO A 495 -11.02 20.78 -31.40
N LYS A 496 -10.34 20.71 -30.25
CA LYS A 496 -9.61 21.82 -29.64
C LYS A 496 -8.10 21.59 -29.55
N LEU A 497 -7.62 20.40 -29.89
CA LEU A 497 -6.23 20.00 -29.65
C LEU A 497 -5.31 20.77 -30.60
N GLN A 498 -4.32 21.47 -30.04
CA GLN A 498 -3.39 22.32 -30.79
C GLN A 498 -1.98 21.74 -30.86
N GLU A 499 -1.54 21.07 -29.80
CA GLU A 499 -0.18 20.54 -29.69
C GLU A 499 -0.16 19.23 -28.88
N ILE A 500 0.68 18.29 -29.33
CA ILE A 500 1.05 17.07 -28.60
C ILE A 500 2.55 17.16 -28.30
N GLY A 501 2.91 17.15 -27.02
CA GLY A 501 4.30 17.22 -26.56
C GLY A 501 5.07 15.89 -26.68
N GLY A 502 4.36 14.76 -26.66
CA GLY A 502 4.90 13.44 -26.94
C GLY A 502 4.58 12.92 -28.34
N ALA A 503 4.48 11.61 -28.47
CA ALA A 503 4.11 10.90 -29.69
C ALA A 503 2.58 10.82 -29.88
N LEU A 504 2.14 10.83 -31.14
CA LEU A 504 0.78 10.46 -31.53
C LEU A 504 0.79 9.04 -32.11
N THR A 505 -0.02 8.15 -31.56
CA THR A 505 -0.25 6.80 -32.08
C THR A 505 -1.73 6.57 -32.35
N LEU A 506 -2.09 6.45 -33.64
CA LEU A 506 -3.39 5.95 -34.08
C LEU A 506 -3.22 4.48 -34.46
N GLY A 507 -3.60 3.61 -33.53
CA GLY A 507 -3.52 2.16 -33.66
C GLY A 507 -4.63 1.59 -34.56
N LYS A 508 -5.26 0.49 -34.13
CA LYS A 508 -6.42 -0.05 -34.84
C LYS A 508 -7.70 0.67 -34.39
N ASN A 509 -8.37 1.32 -35.33
CA ASN A 509 -9.64 2.03 -35.13
C ASN A 509 -10.65 1.66 -36.21
N ILE A 510 -10.75 0.36 -36.54
CA ILE A 510 -11.59 -0.12 -37.65
C ILE A 510 -13.10 0.02 -37.42
N ASN A 511 -13.51 0.42 -36.22
CA ASN A 511 -14.89 0.79 -35.94
C ASN A 511 -15.23 2.23 -36.32
N ALA A 512 -14.24 3.06 -36.67
CA ALA A 512 -14.44 4.47 -36.94
C ALA A 512 -14.80 4.75 -38.40
N ASN A 513 -15.68 5.73 -38.62
CA ASN A 513 -15.86 6.31 -39.95
C ASN A 513 -14.78 7.33 -40.27
N LYS A 514 -14.41 8.14 -39.27
CA LYS A 514 -13.48 9.26 -39.41
C LYS A 514 -12.66 9.48 -38.15
N ILE A 515 -11.51 10.13 -38.31
CA ILE A 515 -10.66 10.64 -37.23
C ILE A 515 -10.23 12.06 -37.60
N ASP A 516 -10.59 13.05 -36.77
CA ASP A 516 -10.37 14.48 -37.08
C ASP A 516 -9.57 15.22 -35.99
N PHE A 517 -8.59 16.01 -36.44
CA PHE A 517 -7.73 16.89 -35.66
C PHE A 517 -7.71 18.30 -36.26
N PRO A 518 -8.82 19.04 -36.17
CA PRO A 518 -9.02 20.24 -37.00
C PRO A 518 -8.07 21.39 -36.62
N LEU A 519 -7.54 21.42 -35.39
CA LEU A 519 -6.67 22.51 -34.90
C LEU A 519 -5.24 22.08 -34.57
N LEU A 520 -4.90 20.79 -34.74
CA LEU A 520 -3.58 20.27 -34.35
C LEU A 520 -2.52 20.87 -35.27
N LYS A 521 -1.54 21.57 -34.69
CA LYS A 521 -0.45 22.23 -35.42
C LYS A 521 0.87 21.49 -35.33
N ARG A 522 1.15 20.87 -34.19
CA ARG A 522 2.48 20.31 -33.89
C ARG A 522 2.38 19.02 -33.10
N ILE A 523 3.21 18.06 -33.49
CA ILE A 523 3.50 16.85 -32.72
C ILE A 523 5.00 16.90 -32.44
N LEU A 524 5.41 17.04 -31.18
CA LEU A 524 6.83 17.21 -30.83
C LEU A 524 7.58 15.87 -30.77
N GLY A 525 6.86 14.75 -30.62
CA GLY A 525 7.38 13.39 -30.74
C GLY A 525 7.11 12.75 -32.11
N SER A 526 7.09 11.41 -32.13
CA SER A 526 6.78 10.61 -33.33
C SER A 526 5.30 10.64 -33.68
N CYS A 527 4.96 10.34 -34.94
CA CYS A 527 3.58 10.20 -35.40
C CYS A 527 3.42 8.85 -36.09
N SER A 528 2.60 7.96 -35.54
CA SER A 528 2.35 6.63 -36.09
C SER A 528 0.87 6.44 -36.36
N VAL A 529 0.49 6.45 -37.64
CA VAL A 529 -0.88 6.23 -38.10
C VAL A 529 -0.96 4.89 -38.80
N THR A 530 -1.35 3.89 -38.04
CA THR A 530 -1.55 2.50 -38.52
C THR A 530 -3.02 2.16 -38.75
N THR A 531 -3.93 3.08 -38.40
CA THR A 531 -5.36 2.98 -38.71
C THR A 531 -5.57 2.96 -40.22
N SER A 532 -6.45 2.08 -40.68
CA SER A 532 -6.80 1.92 -42.09
C SER A 532 -8.27 1.50 -42.23
N SER A 533 -8.76 1.43 -43.47
CA SER A 533 -10.13 0.96 -43.78
C SER A 533 -11.27 1.80 -43.16
N LEU A 534 -11.01 3.07 -42.86
CA LEU A 534 -12.03 4.06 -42.51
C LEU A 534 -12.86 4.43 -43.74
N LYS A 535 -14.07 4.93 -43.50
CA LYS A 535 -14.96 5.44 -44.55
C LYS A 535 -14.46 6.76 -45.12
N ASP A 536 -13.96 7.64 -44.25
CA ASP A 536 -13.41 8.94 -44.59
C ASP A 536 -11.89 8.94 -44.37
N ASP A 537 -11.19 9.86 -45.02
CA ASP A 537 -9.74 10.03 -44.86
C ASP A 537 -9.40 10.60 -43.48
N ILE A 538 -8.18 10.32 -43.00
CA ILE A 538 -7.65 10.95 -41.79
C ILE A 538 -7.03 12.28 -42.20
N GLU A 539 -7.59 13.39 -41.73
CA GLU A 539 -7.13 14.73 -42.11
C GLU A 539 -6.50 15.49 -40.93
N PHE A 540 -5.25 15.89 -41.12
CA PHE A 540 -4.52 16.80 -40.25
C PHE A 540 -4.50 18.21 -40.88
N SER A 541 -5.66 18.87 -40.89
CA SER A 541 -5.92 20.14 -41.60
C SER A 541 -4.90 21.25 -41.33
N ASN A 542 -4.33 21.29 -40.12
CA ASN A 542 -3.45 22.36 -39.65
C ASN A 542 -2.07 21.89 -39.19
N LEU A 543 -1.72 20.61 -39.36
CA LEU A 543 -0.45 20.09 -38.88
C LEU A 543 0.71 20.66 -39.73
N GLU A 544 1.65 21.33 -39.07
CA GLU A 544 2.78 22.05 -39.69
C GLU A 544 4.10 21.30 -39.52
N SER A 545 4.29 20.60 -38.39
CA SER A 545 5.53 19.89 -38.09
C SER A 545 5.34 18.62 -37.25
N ILE A 546 6.19 17.62 -37.51
CA ILE A 546 6.35 16.41 -36.69
C ILE A 546 7.80 16.35 -36.17
N GLY A 547 7.96 16.11 -34.87
CA GLY A 547 9.23 16.04 -34.19
C GLY A 547 9.84 17.39 -33.79
N THR A 548 11.06 17.32 -33.24
CA THR A 548 11.90 18.48 -32.93
C THR A 548 13.33 18.23 -33.43
N GLU A 549 14.10 19.30 -33.70
CA GLU A 549 15.46 19.19 -34.22
C GLU A 549 16.41 18.34 -33.35
N ALA A 550 16.15 18.26 -32.04
CA ALA A 550 16.96 17.47 -31.10
C ALA A 550 16.53 16.00 -31.00
N GLY A 551 15.40 15.61 -31.59
CA GLY A 551 14.78 14.29 -31.41
C GLY A 551 15.07 13.30 -32.54
N SER A 552 15.06 12.00 -32.22
CA SER A 552 15.09 10.91 -33.19
C SER A 552 13.67 10.45 -33.53
N THR A 553 12.84 11.36 -34.07
CA THR A 553 11.43 11.06 -34.32
C THR A 553 11.21 10.25 -35.60
N GLN A 554 10.04 9.61 -35.71
CA GLN A 554 9.62 8.88 -36.90
C GLN A 554 8.17 9.24 -37.23
N ALA A 555 7.88 9.41 -38.51
CA ALA A 555 6.53 9.46 -39.04
C ALA A 555 6.23 8.15 -39.77
N GLU A 556 5.24 7.38 -39.32
CA GLU A 556 4.78 6.16 -39.99
C GLU A 556 3.34 6.34 -40.45
N PHE A 557 3.11 6.22 -41.75
CA PHE A 557 1.80 6.40 -42.37
C PHE A 557 1.41 5.16 -43.17
N ASN A 558 0.40 4.44 -42.71
CA ASN A 558 -0.17 3.30 -43.44
C ASN A 558 -1.30 3.77 -44.35
N ILE A 559 -1.00 3.90 -45.64
CA ILE A 559 -1.97 4.28 -46.67
C ILE A 559 -2.59 3.01 -47.25
N ASN A 560 -3.72 2.60 -46.66
CA ASN A 560 -4.50 1.46 -47.13
C ASN A 560 -5.99 1.75 -46.93
N LYS A 561 -6.76 1.81 -48.02
CA LYS A 561 -8.19 2.20 -48.07
C LYS A 561 -8.54 3.60 -47.56
N THR A 562 -7.68 4.19 -46.76
CA THR A 562 -7.80 5.48 -46.09
C THR A 562 -6.53 6.27 -46.38
N ASN A 563 -6.70 7.49 -46.87
CA ASN A 563 -5.58 8.41 -47.05
C ASN A 563 -5.27 9.15 -45.75
N ILE A 564 -4.03 9.59 -45.61
CA ILE A 564 -3.57 10.42 -44.50
C ILE A 564 -3.18 11.77 -45.09
N LEU A 565 -4.04 12.78 -44.91
CA LEU A 565 -3.93 14.08 -45.55
C LEU A 565 -3.30 15.09 -44.59
N CYS A 566 -2.17 15.67 -44.99
CA CYS A 566 -1.42 16.65 -44.19
C CYS A 566 -1.15 17.92 -45.03
N PRO A 567 -2.19 18.69 -45.41
CA PRO A 567 -2.07 19.76 -46.42
C PRO A 567 -1.17 20.92 -46.00
N LYS A 568 -0.85 21.09 -44.70
CA LYS A 568 0.03 22.17 -44.21
C LYS A 568 1.37 21.67 -43.65
N LEU A 569 1.64 20.37 -43.74
CA LEU A 569 2.84 19.78 -43.15
C LEU A 569 4.06 20.21 -43.95
N LYS A 570 5.01 20.87 -43.26
CA LYS A 570 6.23 21.43 -43.86
C LYS A 570 7.49 20.69 -43.45
N THR A 571 7.58 20.29 -42.18
CA THR A 571 8.82 19.78 -41.62
C THR A 571 8.60 18.51 -40.82
N ILE A 572 9.46 17.52 -41.06
CA ILE A 572 9.52 16.29 -40.27
C ILE A 572 10.96 16.14 -39.76
N HIS A 573 11.14 16.30 -38.46
CA HIS A 573 12.44 16.18 -37.78
C HIS A 573 12.76 14.71 -37.45
N GLY A 574 12.66 13.86 -38.47
CA GLY A 574 12.76 12.41 -38.34
C GLY A 574 12.75 11.70 -39.68
N GLY A 575 12.77 10.37 -39.65
CA GLY A 575 12.46 9.56 -40.83
C GLY A 575 10.97 9.52 -41.13
N VAL A 576 10.64 9.20 -42.37
CA VAL A 576 9.27 9.00 -42.84
C VAL A 576 9.17 7.62 -43.44
N ASN A 577 8.23 6.82 -42.97
CA ASN A 577 7.91 5.52 -43.52
C ASN A 577 6.45 5.49 -43.95
N ILE A 578 6.23 5.43 -45.27
CA ILE A 578 4.90 5.29 -45.86
C ILE A 578 4.77 3.86 -46.32
N ILE A 579 3.79 3.16 -45.75
CA ILE A 579 3.50 1.77 -46.07
C ILE A 579 2.19 1.74 -46.84
N THR A 580 2.26 1.13 -48.02
CA THR A 580 1.11 0.86 -48.90
C THR A 580 0.80 -0.64 -48.90
N ASP A 581 -0.39 -0.99 -49.35
CA ASP A 581 -0.81 -2.39 -49.53
C ASP A 581 -0.92 -2.72 -51.04
N VAL A 582 -1.53 -3.83 -51.43
CA VAL A 582 -1.81 -4.19 -52.83
C VAL A 582 -3.29 -4.05 -53.15
N ALA A 583 -3.62 -3.77 -54.42
CA ALA A 583 -5.00 -3.59 -54.88
C ALA A 583 -5.85 -4.84 -54.63
N MET A 584 -5.26 -6.04 -54.70
CA MET A 584 -5.97 -7.28 -54.45
C MET A 584 -6.41 -7.47 -52.99
N PHE A 585 -5.80 -6.77 -52.03
CA PHE A 585 -6.24 -6.72 -50.63
C PHE A 585 -7.21 -5.55 -50.36
N GLY A 586 -7.65 -4.89 -51.44
CA GLY A 586 -8.68 -3.87 -51.42
C GLY A 586 -8.14 -2.46 -51.22
N MET A 587 -6.86 -2.20 -51.48
CA MET A 587 -6.33 -0.83 -51.51
C MET A 587 -7.08 0.03 -52.53
N THR A 588 -7.45 1.25 -52.15
CA THR A 588 -8.23 2.18 -52.99
C THR A 588 -7.53 3.53 -53.25
N ALA A 589 -6.48 3.85 -52.48
CA ALA A 589 -5.68 5.04 -52.71
C ALA A 589 -4.99 4.96 -54.08
N ASN A 590 -4.97 6.06 -54.83
CA ASN A 590 -4.35 6.11 -56.16
C ASN A 590 -3.13 7.05 -56.22
N ASN A 591 -2.84 7.78 -55.15
CA ASN A 591 -1.70 8.68 -55.07
C ASN A 591 -1.17 8.78 -53.62
N ILE A 592 0.08 9.21 -53.50
CA ILE A 592 0.72 9.61 -52.24
C ILE A 592 1.14 11.06 -52.40
N SER A 593 0.53 11.99 -51.66
CA SER A 593 0.71 13.43 -51.91
C SER A 593 0.98 14.20 -50.63
N TYR A 594 2.20 14.75 -50.54
CA TYR A 594 2.68 15.64 -49.48
C TYR A 594 3.46 16.84 -50.09
N PRO A 595 2.83 17.64 -50.99
CA PRO A 595 3.51 18.65 -51.79
C PRO A 595 4.11 19.80 -50.99
N ASN A 596 3.60 20.04 -49.78
CA ASN A 596 4.04 21.14 -48.93
C ASN A 596 5.18 20.74 -47.97
N VAL A 597 5.58 19.46 -47.94
CA VAL A 597 6.71 19.01 -47.12
C VAL A 597 8.00 19.53 -47.73
N GLU A 598 8.67 20.43 -47.01
CA GLU A 598 9.91 21.08 -47.44
C GLU A 598 11.15 20.35 -46.93
N SER A 599 11.08 19.72 -45.76
CA SER A 599 12.24 19.08 -45.13
C SER A 599 11.87 17.83 -44.35
N ILE A 600 12.63 16.77 -44.59
CA ILE A 600 12.68 15.53 -43.82
C ILE A 600 14.13 15.39 -43.34
N SER A 601 14.40 15.33 -42.03
CA SER A 601 15.79 15.21 -41.56
C SER A 601 16.35 13.79 -41.65
N GLY A 602 15.48 12.78 -41.67
CA GLY A 602 15.81 11.37 -41.83
C GLY A 602 15.60 10.84 -43.25
N ASP A 603 15.43 9.52 -43.33
CA ASP A 603 15.20 8.79 -44.57
C ASP A 603 13.70 8.84 -44.93
N LEU A 604 13.37 8.99 -46.22
CA LEU A 604 12.01 8.83 -46.75
C LEU A 604 11.89 7.44 -47.38
N SER A 605 11.06 6.60 -46.79
CA SER A 605 10.77 5.23 -47.22
C SER A 605 9.32 5.15 -47.71
N ILE A 606 9.09 4.65 -48.92
CA ILE A 606 7.76 4.38 -49.48
C ILE A 606 7.75 2.94 -49.96
N THR A 607 7.06 2.06 -49.25
CA THR A 607 7.16 0.62 -49.47
C THR A 607 5.79 -0.03 -49.66
N CYS A 608 5.74 -1.06 -50.50
CA CYS A 608 4.63 -2.00 -50.59
C CYS A 608 5.16 -3.39 -50.21
N PRO A 609 5.03 -3.81 -48.93
CA PRO A 609 5.58 -5.08 -48.47
C PRO A 609 5.02 -6.32 -49.18
N PHE A 610 3.84 -6.20 -49.80
CA PHE A 610 3.14 -7.27 -50.48
C PHE A 610 3.18 -7.16 -52.01
N SER A 611 4.10 -6.37 -52.58
CA SER A 611 4.21 -6.12 -54.04
C SER A 611 4.29 -7.39 -54.89
N ALA A 612 4.81 -8.50 -54.36
CA ALA A 612 4.84 -9.80 -55.02
C ALA A 612 3.45 -10.35 -55.39
N PHE A 613 2.39 -9.87 -54.74
CA PHE A 613 1.01 -10.28 -54.97
C PHE A 613 0.30 -9.46 -56.07
N GLY A 614 0.91 -8.37 -56.56
CA GLY A 614 0.38 -7.56 -57.66
C GLY A 614 0.54 -6.06 -57.44
N PRO A 615 0.07 -5.24 -58.39
CA PRO A 615 0.16 -3.77 -58.28
C PRO A 615 -0.71 -3.22 -57.14
N ASN A 616 -0.33 -2.05 -56.64
CA ASN A 616 -1.03 -1.36 -55.57
C ASN A 616 -1.98 -0.24 -56.04
N GLY A 617 -1.97 0.10 -57.33
CA GLY A 617 -2.84 1.13 -57.90
C GLY A 617 -2.38 2.57 -57.64
N ILE A 618 -1.23 2.78 -56.98
CA ILE A 618 -0.64 4.11 -56.83
C ILE A 618 0.00 4.53 -58.14
N VAL A 619 -0.57 5.54 -58.80
CA VAL A 619 -0.10 6.03 -60.10
C VAL A 619 0.79 7.28 -59.99
N SER A 620 0.81 7.94 -58.82
CA SER A 620 1.63 9.13 -58.60
C SER A 620 2.10 9.28 -57.15
N ILE A 621 3.30 9.85 -57.01
CA ILE A 621 3.86 10.37 -55.76
C ILE A 621 4.12 11.87 -55.95
N ASP A 622 3.79 12.68 -54.96
CA ASP A 622 4.03 14.12 -54.95
C ASP A 622 4.70 14.59 -53.65
N PHE A 623 6.00 14.86 -53.75
CA PHE A 623 6.83 15.55 -52.77
C PHE A 623 7.49 16.79 -53.44
N SER A 624 6.74 17.50 -54.28
CA SER A 624 7.30 18.58 -55.11
C SER A 624 7.88 19.76 -54.32
N GLY A 625 7.48 19.93 -53.06
CA GLY A 625 8.05 20.91 -52.14
C GLY A 625 9.35 20.47 -51.44
N LEU A 626 9.76 19.20 -51.55
CA LEU A 626 10.85 18.62 -50.76
C LEU A 626 12.21 19.17 -51.19
N LYS A 627 12.89 19.83 -50.25
CA LYS A 627 14.18 20.49 -50.45
C LYS A 627 15.33 19.86 -49.68
N SER A 628 15.02 19.08 -48.64
CA SER A 628 16.02 18.42 -47.79
C SER A 628 15.52 17.04 -47.36
N VAL A 629 16.37 16.03 -47.53
CA VAL A 629 16.16 14.63 -47.11
C VAL A 629 17.51 13.93 -46.97
N LYS A 630 17.63 12.95 -46.07
CA LYS A 630 18.88 12.18 -45.90
C LYS A 630 19.07 11.14 -47.01
N SER A 631 18.02 10.35 -47.26
CA SER A 631 17.98 9.36 -48.33
C SER A 631 16.53 9.06 -48.72
N ILE A 632 16.32 8.49 -49.90
CA ILE A 632 15.01 8.07 -50.39
C ILE A 632 15.08 6.59 -50.78
N ASN A 633 14.15 5.79 -50.25
CA ASN A 633 13.90 4.41 -50.64
C ASN A 633 12.45 4.29 -51.12
N ILE A 634 12.23 3.84 -52.36
CA ILE A 634 10.90 3.58 -52.91
C ILE A 634 10.88 2.16 -53.46
N SER A 635 10.00 1.32 -52.93
CA SER A 635 9.90 -0.08 -53.39
C SER A 635 8.48 -0.59 -53.54
N GLY A 636 8.30 -1.46 -54.54
CA GLY A 636 7.05 -2.19 -54.77
C GLY A 636 5.88 -1.35 -55.30
N GLN A 637 6.14 -0.15 -55.80
CA GLN A 637 5.13 0.76 -56.35
C GLN A 637 4.94 0.53 -57.87
N GLY A 638 4.39 -0.62 -58.22
CA GLY A 638 4.43 -1.18 -59.60
C GLY A 638 3.86 -0.28 -60.71
N ASP A 639 2.96 0.66 -60.39
CA ASP A 639 2.33 1.56 -61.38
C ASP A 639 3.03 2.93 -61.49
N ILE A 640 4.07 3.19 -60.68
CA ILE A 640 4.78 4.46 -60.67
C ILE A 640 5.89 4.49 -61.70
N ASN A 641 5.75 5.40 -62.66
CA ASN A 641 6.69 5.61 -63.77
C ASN A 641 7.33 7.00 -63.81
N ASN A 642 6.99 7.89 -62.86
CA ASN A 642 7.39 9.28 -62.89
C ASN A 642 7.95 9.73 -61.54
N PHE A 643 9.26 10.03 -61.51
CA PHE A 643 9.99 10.46 -60.32
C PHE A 643 10.39 11.94 -60.36
N SER A 644 9.83 12.71 -61.31
CA SER A 644 10.18 14.14 -61.49
C SER A 644 9.84 15.02 -60.28
N THR A 645 9.01 14.53 -59.36
CA THR A 645 8.74 15.20 -58.09
C THR A 645 10.02 15.43 -57.26
N PHE A 646 11.01 14.54 -57.37
CA PHE A 646 12.29 14.62 -56.64
C PHE A 646 13.40 15.37 -57.39
N LYS A 647 13.13 15.93 -58.58
CA LYS A 647 14.16 16.57 -59.42
C LYS A 647 14.98 17.63 -58.67
N TYR A 648 14.35 18.40 -57.79
CA TYR A 648 14.98 19.48 -57.04
C TYR A 648 16.18 18.98 -56.23
N LEU A 649 16.07 17.77 -55.66
CA LEU A 649 17.11 17.16 -54.82
C LEU A 649 18.38 16.83 -55.61
N PHE A 650 18.24 16.55 -56.90
CA PHE A 650 19.36 16.25 -57.80
C PHE A 650 19.92 17.51 -58.47
N GLU A 651 19.05 18.39 -58.96
CA GLU A 651 19.44 19.67 -59.60
C GLU A 651 20.21 20.58 -58.64
N ASN A 652 19.93 20.49 -57.33
CA ASN A 652 20.57 21.31 -56.29
C ASN A 652 21.62 20.56 -55.46
N ASN A 653 22.05 19.35 -55.88
CA ASN A 653 23.05 18.53 -55.17
C ASN A 653 22.72 18.26 -53.68
N ILE A 654 21.45 18.04 -53.36
CA ILE A 654 21.01 17.63 -52.02
C ILE A 654 21.37 16.14 -51.79
N LEU A 655 21.09 15.28 -52.78
CA LEU A 655 21.54 13.89 -52.78
C LEU A 655 22.85 13.77 -53.58
N THR A 656 23.92 13.40 -52.89
CA THR A 656 25.31 13.46 -53.41
C THR A 656 25.93 12.08 -53.67
N GLU A 657 25.40 11.03 -53.03
CA GLU A 657 25.90 9.67 -53.12
C GLU A 657 24.82 8.71 -53.62
N ALA A 658 25.22 7.65 -54.35
CA ALA A 658 24.31 6.63 -54.85
C ALA A 658 23.60 5.84 -53.72
N SER A 659 24.21 5.76 -52.53
CA SER A 659 23.63 5.16 -51.32
C SER A 659 22.38 5.89 -50.81
N GLN A 660 22.15 7.14 -51.24
CA GLN A 660 21.04 7.98 -50.78
C GLN A 660 19.78 7.85 -51.65
N TRP A 661 19.81 7.04 -52.71
CA TRP A 661 18.68 6.85 -53.62
C TRP A 661 18.56 5.37 -54.02
N ASP A 662 17.45 4.77 -53.62
CA ASP A 662 17.13 3.38 -53.94
C ASP A 662 15.68 3.28 -54.45
N VAL A 663 15.51 2.80 -55.69
CA VAL A 663 14.19 2.56 -56.28
C VAL A 663 14.16 1.18 -56.90
N THR A 664 13.28 0.32 -56.40
CA THR A 664 13.15 -1.08 -56.83
C THR A 664 11.69 -1.47 -57.00
N ASP A 665 11.42 -2.48 -57.82
CA ASP A 665 10.08 -3.05 -58.03
C ASP A 665 8.96 -2.01 -58.31
N CYS A 666 9.32 -0.90 -58.96
CA CYS A 666 8.42 0.11 -59.50
C CYS A 666 8.28 -0.04 -61.02
N GLY A 667 7.28 0.62 -61.61
CA GLY A 667 7.09 0.59 -63.07
C GLY A 667 8.25 1.23 -63.85
N TYR A 668 8.91 2.22 -63.24
CA TYR A 668 10.24 2.71 -63.65
C TYR A 668 11.17 2.72 -62.44
N ASN A 669 12.38 2.20 -62.59
CA ASN A 669 13.38 2.12 -61.52
C ASN A 669 14.61 2.97 -61.88
N PRO A 670 14.52 4.32 -61.83
CA PRO A 670 15.64 5.17 -62.17
C PRO A 670 16.79 4.97 -61.19
N THR A 671 17.99 4.74 -61.72
CA THR A 671 19.20 4.75 -60.90
C THR A 671 19.54 6.17 -60.43
N TYR A 672 20.41 6.30 -59.43
CA TYR A 672 20.95 7.60 -59.02
C TYR A 672 21.52 8.41 -60.22
N GLN A 673 22.21 7.73 -61.15
CA GLN A 673 22.76 8.37 -62.34
C GLN A 673 21.67 8.83 -63.32
N ASP A 674 20.60 8.04 -63.51
CA ASP A 674 19.48 8.44 -64.37
C ASP A 674 18.80 9.71 -63.85
N MET A 675 18.63 9.83 -62.53
CA MET A 675 18.08 11.03 -61.90
C MET A 675 18.99 12.26 -62.09
N LYS A 676 20.32 12.11 -62.04
CA LYS A 676 21.28 13.20 -62.36
C LYS A 676 21.25 13.59 -63.83
N ASP A 677 21.05 12.63 -64.73
CA ASP A 677 20.97 12.85 -66.17
C ASP A 677 19.62 13.45 -66.61
N GLY A 678 18.69 13.69 -65.68
CA GLY A 678 17.35 14.23 -65.97
C GLY A 678 16.35 13.20 -66.52
N LYS A 679 16.68 11.90 -66.45
CA LYS A 679 15.81 10.80 -66.90
C LYS A 679 14.81 10.42 -65.81
N TYR A 680 13.83 11.30 -65.56
CA TYR A 680 12.85 11.10 -64.48
C TYR A 680 11.68 10.16 -64.83
N LYS A 681 11.59 9.73 -66.09
CA LYS A 681 10.54 8.89 -66.68
C LYS A 681 11.16 7.96 -67.73
N PRO A 682 10.50 6.83 -68.08
CA PRO A 682 10.89 6.02 -69.23
C PRO A 682 10.97 6.86 -70.51
N ALA A 683 11.88 6.52 -71.40
CA ALA A 683 11.91 7.10 -72.75
C ALA A 683 10.64 6.67 -73.52
N GLU A 684 10.01 7.62 -74.21
CA GLU A 684 8.86 7.36 -75.09
C GLU A 684 9.22 6.45 -76.28
#